data_AF-A0A6A5F122-F1
#
_entry.id   AF-A0A6A5F122-F1
#
_cell.length_a   1.000
_cell.length_b   1.000
_cell.length_c   1.000
_cell.angle_alpha   90.00
_cell.angle_beta   90.00
_cell.angle_gamma   90.00
#
_symmetry.space_group_name_H-M   'P 1'
#
loop_
_entity.id
_entity.type
_entity.pdbx_description
1 polymer ?
#
loop_
_entity_poly.entity_id
_entity_poly.type
_entity_poly.pdbx_seq_one_letter_code
_entity_poly.pdbx_strand_id
1 'polypeptide(L)'
;MKDIGSGVCLTMICSDICEIHNTTVICTSIPTPTPTTPVPTCPEWNVTQNETFFLCNCTMARCIENNTIEIIPYECPPLENITCTNGKKPVLVYDEYYCCQHYACDCVCEGWGDPHYITFDGLYYSYQGNCTYVLMEEILPKHNLNIYIDNVLCDPTEDVSCPRSIMISYQWEVITLLNHNLLGAAQLEALKNGVRLKLPYSQQGVRIFDSGINLVLEIPRLKVVITFGITGFSVTLPYQYFGSNTQGHCGTCNNNTTDDCRLPGGQLVQDCAVMADYWPAKHINQPNCHIPSVLPTNMPEPPPTLTPCKPDSICHLLKSSLFAACHPFVSPDNFYRGCVFDSCHVSNPAVDCTSLQTYAAACAQAGVCLHWRNHTKLCASDCPSNKVYKPCGPAEQPTCEDNSNEPAMNYTTEGCFCPDGMKLFNKDSGICVNTCGCLDPEGIPRQLNERFEYKCQNCICEESTKTVTCKPKACPTPPITNCIGPGFVLVNQTMPSDPCCSTFVCQCHSNTCPITDMNCPVGYMPVVSVPEGKCCPERRCEPKRVCVHKDYEYQPGSSVPAPLCQDCNCTNEVDPRSGLFKIRCEFQKCQEDCDMGYEYVETDSGECCGKCVQTHCVVSVNDDTKKLLKPGETWSSTENKCQHYTCVEVGDTLTTFNSQIVCPPFQQSNCQPGTIQTAANGCCKICVERKKGCKVVPMKTHVMHKGCQSYQEVDMPYCEGSCNTFTKYSEAAAAMQHSCSCCRETRSSNRTVDLHCLNGDVVPYSYIHVEECGCGHTDCTRAAAQPVRRRQSSTLV
;
A
#
# COMPACT_ATOMS: atom_id res chain seq x y z
N MET A 1 -45.17 95.70 10.42
CA MET A 1 -45.02 94.76 11.55
C MET A 1 -44.71 93.39 10.97
N LYS A 2 -43.62 92.76 11.43
CA LYS A 2 -43.23 91.33 11.29
C LYS A 2 -42.94 90.74 9.89
N ASP A 3 -41.82 90.02 9.84
CA ASP A 3 -41.37 89.07 8.80
C ASP A 3 -42.22 87.80 8.70
N ILE A 4 -42.05 87.06 7.59
CA ILE A 4 -41.49 85.68 7.48
C ILE A 4 -41.51 85.25 5.99
N GLY A 5 -40.52 84.47 5.52
CA GLY A 5 -40.33 84.12 4.09
C GLY A 5 -40.72 82.68 3.68
N SER A 6 -40.29 82.28 2.46
CA SER A 6 -40.63 81.02 1.72
C SER A 6 -41.93 81.12 0.88
N GLY A 7 -42.14 80.40 -0.23
CA GLY A 7 -41.29 79.44 -0.97
C GLY A 7 -42.12 78.31 -1.65
N VAL A 8 -41.67 77.67 -2.74
CA VAL A 8 -42.31 76.47 -3.37
C VAL A 8 -41.30 75.70 -4.24
N CYS A 9 -41.35 74.36 -4.26
CA CYS A 9 -40.89 73.52 -5.38
C CYS A 9 -42.01 72.53 -5.77
N LEU A 10 -42.19 72.27 -7.08
CA LEU A 10 -43.12 71.27 -7.61
C LEU A 10 -42.32 70.05 -8.10
N THR A 11 -42.71 68.85 -7.68
CA THR A 11 -42.12 67.59 -8.15
C THR A 11 -43.18 66.80 -8.90
N MET A 12 -42.97 66.51 -10.18
CA MET A 12 -43.81 65.61 -10.96
C MET A 12 -43.18 64.22 -11.00
N ILE A 13 -44.00 63.17 -10.86
CA ILE A 13 -43.61 61.77 -11.03
C ILE A 13 -44.52 61.18 -12.10
N CYS A 14 -43.96 60.77 -13.23
CA CYS A 14 -44.70 60.00 -14.22
C CYS A 14 -44.86 58.55 -13.74
N SER A 15 -46.05 57.99 -13.95
CA SER A 15 -46.31 56.55 -13.91
C SER A 15 -47.12 56.17 -15.14
N ASP A 16 -47.17 54.88 -15.45
CA ASP A 16 -47.68 54.32 -16.72
C ASP A 16 -49.20 54.53 -16.95
N ILE A 17 -49.88 55.22 -16.03
CA ILE A 17 -51.28 55.65 -16.11
C ILE A 17 -51.34 57.12 -15.66
N CYS A 18 -51.75 58.02 -16.56
CA CYS A 18 -51.78 59.47 -16.32
C CYS A 18 -52.93 59.91 -15.41
N GLU A 19 -52.71 59.96 -14.09
CA GLU A 19 -53.55 60.68 -13.12
C GLU A 19 -52.71 61.65 -12.27
N ILE A 20 -53.24 62.85 -12.00
CA ILE A 20 -52.52 63.95 -11.32
C ILE A 20 -52.95 64.04 -9.85
N HIS A 21 -51.99 63.94 -8.93
CA HIS A 21 -52.19 64.20 -7.50
C HIS A 21 -51.44 65.46 -7.04
N ASN A 22 -52.17 66.41 -6.47
CA ASN A 22 -51.60 67.65 -5.91
C ASN A 22 -51.28 67.52 -4.41
N THR A 23 -50.04 67.77 -4.02
CA THR A 23 -49.62 68.05 -2.62
C THR A 23 -48.64 69.23 -2.57
N THR A 24 -48.69 70.02 -1.51
CA THR A 24 -48.01 71.33 -1.42
C THR A 24 -46.99 71.39 -0.27
N VAL A 25 -45.72 71.70 -0.58
CA VAL A 25 -44.65 71.99 0.40
C VAL A 25 -43.74 73.12 -0.13
N ILE A 26 -43.09 73.86 0.78
CA ILE A 26 -42.63 75.26 0.60
C ILE A 26 -41.13 75.42 0.94
N CYS A 27 -40.28 75.91 0.01
CA CYS A 27 -38.87 76.30 0.24
C CYS A 27 -38.36 77.46 -0.68
N THR A 28 -37.33 78.18 -0.23
CA THR A 28 -36.99 79.58 -0.64
C THR A 28 -35.75 79.74 -1.54
N SER A 29 -35.62 80.93 -2.14
CA SER A 29 -34.51 81.37 -3.01
C SER A 29 -33.49 82.31 -2.35
N ILE A 30 -32.27 82.37 -2.89
CA ILE A 30 -31.33 83.52 -2.86
C ILE A 30 -30.63 83.62 -4.24
N PRO A 31 -30.40 84.82 -4.82
CA PRO A 31 -29.84 84.98 -6.18
C PRO A 31 -28.45 85.65 -6.26
N THR A 32 -27.67 85.38 -7.33
CA THR A 32 -26.78 86.33 -8.05
C THR A 32 -26.32 85.74 -9.41
N PRO A 33 -25.69 86.47 -10.36
CA PRO A 33 -26.34 86.72 -11.66
C PRO A 33 -25.71 86.06 -12.91
N THR A 34 -26.54 85.91 -13.95
CA THR A 34 -26.26 85.74 -15.40
C THR A 34 -24.95 85.08 -15.87
N PRO A 35 -25.09 84.06 -16.72
CA PRO A 35 -25.14 84.33 -18.16
C PRO A 35 -26.57 84.60 -18.64
N THR A 36 -26.75 85.41 -19.68
CA THR A 36 -28.04 85.53 -20.37
C THR A 36 -28.32 84.25 -21.13
N THR A 37 -28.93 83.27 -20.48
CA THR A 37 -29.58 82.16 -21.16
C THR A 37 -30.74 82.73 -21.99
N PRO A 38 -30.91 82.31 -23.26
CA PRO A 38 -32.09 82.67 -24.03
C PRO A 38 -33.34 82.18 -23.30
N VAL A 39 -34.33 83.05 -23.14
CA VAL A 39 -35.61 82.69 -22.48
C VAL A 39 -36.31 81.64 -23.35
N PRO A 40 -36.66 80.45 -22.82
CA PRO A 40 -37.37 79.43 -23.58
C PRO A 40 -38.70 79.96 -24.12
N THR A 41 -38.87 79.95 -25.44
CA THR A 41 -40.13 80.30 -26.11
C THR A 41 -41.14 79.16 -26.07
N CYS A 42 -40.69 77.93 -25.76
CA CYS A 42 -41.54 76.80 -25.43
C CYS A 42 -41.16 76.27 -24.03
N PRO A 43 -41.57 76.98 -22.95
CA PRO A 43 -41.11 76.69 -21.59
C PRO A 43 -41.55 75.33 -21.04
N GLU A 44 -42.62 74.71 -21.54
CA GLU A 44 -43.01 73.35 -21.11
C GLU A 44 -41.98 72.27 -21.46
N TRP A 45 -41.21 72.48 -22.53
CA TRP A 45 -40.13 71.58 -22.97
C TRP A 45 -38.73 72.15 -22.70
N ASN A 46 -38.65 73.34 -22.08
CA ASN A 46 -37.39 74.04 -21.79
C ASN A 46 -36.49 74.30 -23.02
N VAL A 47 -37.08 74.52 -24.19
CA VAL A 47 -36.37 74.78 -25.46
C VAL A 47 -36.65 76.16 -26.06
N THR A 48 -35.73 76.60 -26.90
CA THR A 48 -35.71 77.90 -27.58
C THR A 48 -36.30 77.83 -29.00
N GLN A 49 -36.56 78.99 -29.61
CA GLN A 49 -37.20 79.09 -30.92
C GLN A 49 -36.32 78.46 -32.02
N ASN A 50 -36.94 77.63 -32.87
CA ASN A 50 -36.35 76.74 -33.86
C ASN A 50 -35.48 75.59 -33.33
N GLU A 51 -35.39 75.40 -32.02
CA GLU A 51 -34.69 74.24 -31.44
C GLU A 51 -35.50 72.95 -31.64
N THR A 52 -34.81 71.90 -32.11
CA THR A 52 -35.36 70.56 -32.35
C THR A 52 -34.97 69.61 -31.23
N PHE A 53 -35.93 68.89 -30.67
CA PHE A 53 -35.74 67.95 -29.56
C PHE A 53 -36.52 66.64 -29.83
N PHE A 54 -36.11 65.54 -29.20
CA PHE A 54 -36.84 64.28 -29.29
C PHE A 54 -38.12 64.33 -28.46
N LEU A 55 -39.25 63.87 -29.03
CA LEU A 55 -40.54 63.86 -28.36
C LEU A 55 -40.88 62.46 -27.83
N CYS A 56 -41.28 61.55 -28.72
CA CYS A 56 -41.52 60.12 -28.44
C CYS A 56 -41.70 59.34 -29.75
N ASN A 57 -41.71 58.00 -29.69
CA ASN A 57 -42.07 57.11 -30.81
C ASN A 57 -41.42 57.48 -32.16
N CYS A 58 -40.12 57.84 -32.15
CA CYS A 58 -39.38 58.26 -33.34
C CYS A 58 -39.99 59.47 -34.06
N THR A 59 -40.43 60.44 -33.26
CA THR A 59 -40.77 61.79 -33.70
C THR A 59 -39.91 62.81 -32.95
N MET A 60 -39.41 63.78 -33.71
CA MET A 60 -38.81 65.00 -33.21
C MET A 60 -39.90 66.07 -33.09
N ALA A 61 -39.66 67.08 -32.27
CA ALA A 61 -40.47 68.29 -32.20
C ALA A 61 -39.57 69.51 -32.37
N ARG A 62 -40.07 70.55 -33.05
CA ARG A 62 -39.41 71.85 -33.20
C ARG A 62 -40.23 72.92 -32.51
N CYS A 63 -39.63 73.69 -31.61
CA CYS A 63 -40.31 74.85 -31.03
C CYS A 63 -40.45 75.95 -32.09
N ILE A 64 -41.69 76.37 -32.40
CA ILE A 64 -41.95 77.46 -33.34
C ILE A 64 -41.99 78.78 -32.58
N GLU A 65 -43.01 79.02 -31.77
CA GLU A 65 -43.15 80.17 -30.84
C GLU A 65 -44.34 79.97 -29.91
N ASN A 66 -44.48 80.79 -28.86
CA ASN A 66 -45.62 80.79 -27.93
C ASN A 66 -46.03 79.39 -27.44
N ASN A 67 -45.06 78.56 -27.01
CA ASN A 67 -45.28 77.19 -26.55
C ASN A 67 -45.98 76.27 -27.58
N THR A 68 -45.85 76.59 -28.88
CA THR A 68 -46.33 75.76 -30.00
C THR A 68 -45.17 74.98 -30.59
N ILE A 69 -45.35 73.66 -30.74
CA ILE A 69 -44.37 72.75 -31.35
C ILE A 69 -44.87 72.19 -32.69
N GLU A 70 -43.96 72.02 -33.63
CA GLU A 70 -44.15 71.31 -34.89
C GLU A 70 -43.59 69.89 -34.75
N ILE A 71 -44.39 68.86 -35.07
CA ILE A 71 -43.93 67.46 -35.05
C ILE A 71 -43.25 67.14 -36.38
N ILE A 72 -42.02 66.62 -36.31
CA ILE A 72 -41.16 66.27 -37.43
C ILE A 72 -40.86 64.76 -37.33
N PRO A 73 -40.93 63.96 -38.41
CA PRO A 73 -40.51 62.56 -38.35
C PRO A 73 -39.02 62.44 -38.01
N TYR A 74 -38.64 61.44 -37.22
CA TYR A 74 -37.23 61.12 -37.01
C TYR A 74 -36.72 60.35 -38.24
N GLU A 75 -35.94 61.00 -39.10
CA GLU A 75 -35.40 60.39 -40.32
C GLU A 75 -34.08 59.68 -40.04
N CYS A 76 -34.00 58.38 -40.34
CA CYS A 76 -32.78 57.63 -40.16
C CYS A 76 -31.72 57.96 -41.23
N PRO A 77 -30.46 58.23 -40.86
CA PRO A 77 -29.38 58.32 -41.82
C PRO A 77 -29.16 56.96 -42.52
N PRO A 78 -28.62 56.95 -43.75
CA PRO A 78 -28.24 55.71 -44.41
C PRO A 78 -27.15 54.98 -43.62
N LEU A 79 -27.19 53.64 -43.64
CA LEU A 79 -26.17 52.81 -42.97
C LEU A 79 -24.81 52.97 -43.67
N GLU A 80 -23.86 53.61 -43.00
CA GLU A 80 -22.47 53.73 -43.45
C GLU A 80 -21.62 52.54 -42.98
N ASN A 81 -20.95 51.86 -43.91
CA ASN A 81 -20.04 50.76 -43.58
C ASN A 81 -18.77 51.32 -42.93
N ILE A 82 -18.51 50.93 -41.67
CA ILE A 82 -17.27 51.26 -40.95
C ILE A 82 -16.30 50.08 -40.94
N THR A 83 -15.04 50.35 -40.58
CA THR A 83 -14.05 49.34 -40.22
C THR A 83 -13.65 49.54 -38.77
N CYS A 84 -13.64 48.47 -37.98
CA CYS A 84 -13.22 48.54 -36.59
C CYS A 84 -11.69 48.56 -36.48
N THR A 85 -11.12 49.49 -35.72
CA THR A 85 -9.68 49.63 -35.50
C THR A 85 -9.10 48.45 -34.74
N ASN A 86 -9.89 47.84 -33.85
CA ASN A 86 -9.60 46.58 -33.16
C ASN A 86 -9.78 45.32 -34.05
N GLY A 87 -10.10 45.48 -35.34
CA GLY A 87 -10.24 44.39 -36.31
C GLY A 87 -11.50 43.53 -36.18
N LYS A 88 -12.37 43.78 -35.19
CA LYS A 88 -13.64 43.05 -35.04
C LYS A 88 -14.61 43.39 -36.18
N LYS A 89 -15.62 42.54 -36.38
CA LYS A 89 -16.70 42.82 -37.33
C LYS A 89 -17.63 43.88 -36.74
N PRO A 90 -18.02 44.92 -37.50
CA PRO A 90 -19.01 45.90 -37.05
C PRO A 90 -20.35 45.22 -36.70
N VAL A 91 -20.98 45.72 -35.65
CA VAL A 91 -22.31 45.29 -35.17
C VAL A 91 -23.33 46.40 -35.42
N LEU A 92 -24.59 46.02 -35.66
CA LEU A 92 -25.69 46.97 -35.70
C LEU A 92 -26.16 47.27 -34.28
N VAL A 93 -26.08 48.54 -33.89
CA VAL A 93 -26.62 49.08 -32.64
C VAL A 93 -27.69 50.13 -32.96
N TYR A 94 -28.53 50.43 -31.98
CA TYR A 94 -29.47 51.54 -32.06
C TYR A 94 -28.86 52.82 -31.52
N ASP A 95 -29.33 53.96 -32.03
CA ASP A 95 -29.11 55.28 -31.45
C ASP A 95 -29.69 55.43 -30.03
N GLU A 96 -29.39 56.55 -29.37
CA GLU A 96 -29.84 56.83 -28.01
C GLU A 96 -31.39 56.87 -27.84
N TYR A 97 -32.11 57.05 -28.95
CA TYR A 97 -33.57 57.13 -29.01
C TYR A 97 -34.24 55.78 -29.33
N TYR A 98 -33.46 54.72 -29.60
CA TYR A 98 -33.92 53.41 -30.06
C TYR A 98 -34.71 53.44 -31.38
N CYS A 99 -34.40 54.40 -32.24
CA CYS A 99 -35.14 54.67 -33.48
C CYS A 99 -34.39 54.18 -34.71
N CYS A 100 -33.12 54.57 -34.85
CA CYS A 100 -32.34 54.25 -36.03
C CYS A 100 -31.17 53.34 -35.69
N GLN A 101 -30.84 52.45 -36.62
CA GLN A 101 -29.67 51.59 -36.50
C GLN A 101 -28.47 52.25 -37.18
N HIS A 102 -27.29 52.03 -36.60
CA HIS A 102 -26.01 52.35 -37.22
C HIS A 102 -24.99 51.26 -36.91
N TYR A 103 -23.90 51.22 -37.68
CA TYR A 103 -22.79 50.34 -37.35
C TYR A 103 -21.96 50.95 -36.21
N ALA A 104 -21.52 50.08 -35.30
CA ALA A 104 -20.55 50.39 -34.26
C ALA A 104 -19.61 49.18 -34.05
N CYS A 105 -18.61 49.36 -33.21
CA CYS A 105 -17.59 48.36 -32.93
C CYS A 105 -17.68 47.94 -31.46
N ASP A 106 -17.98 46.66 -31.22
CA ASP A 106 -17.88 46.10 -29.87
C ASP A 106 -16.42 46.10 -29.40
N CYS A 107 -16.25 46.35 -28.12
CA CYS A 107 -14.99 46.74 -27.51
C CYS A 107 -14.35 45.54 -26.83
N VAL A 108 -13.14 45.17 -27.26
CA VAL A 108 -12.40 44.03 -26.71
C VAL A 108 -11.01 44.48 -26.30
N CYS A 109 -10.76 44.46 -25.00
CA CYS A 109 -9.45 44.72 -24.41
C CYS A 109 -8.81 43.38 -24.02
N GLU A 110 -7.53 43.20 -24.34
CA GLU A 110 -6.81 41.94 -24.12
C GLU A 110 -5.47 42.25 -23.46
N GLY A 111 -5.03 41.39 -22.53
CA GLY A 111 -3.69 41.49 -21.96
C GLY A 111 -3.12 40.10 -21.71
N TRP A 112 -1.85 39.89 -22.03
CA TRP A 112 -1.21 38.58 -21.92
C TRP A 112 0.28 38.70 -21.65
N GLY A 113 0.76 37.85 -20.74
CA GLY A 113 1.90 38.25 -19.92
C GLY A 113 1.63 39.58 -19.19
N ASP A 114 2.66 40.10 -18.56
CA ASP A 114 2.76 41.51 -18.21
C ASP A 114 4.20 41.87 -18.65
N PRO A 115 4.28 42.40 -19.90
CA PRO A 115 3.71 43.71 -20.12
C PRO A 115 2.63 43.93 -21.19
N HIS A 116 2.15 42.93 -21.96
CA HIS A 116 1.38 43.25 -23.18
C HIS A 116 -0.09 43.57 -22.94
N TYR A 117 -0.54 44.70 -23.51
CA TYR A 117 -1.94 45.14 -23.52
C TYR A 117 -2.39 45.55 -24.94
N ILE A 118 -3.66 45.29 -25.25
CA ILE A 118 -4.41 45.85 -26.38
C ILE A 118 -5.65 46.55 -25.81
N THR A 119 -5.81 47.84 -26.12
CA THR A 119 -6.99 48.64 -25.72
C THR A 119 -8.26 48.20 -26.44
N PHE A 120 -9.42 48.68 -25.99
CA PHE A 120 -10.71 48.40 -26.62
C PHE A 120 -10.75 48.73 -28.12
N ASP A 121 -10.03 49.78 -28.53
CA ASP A 121 -9.94 50.24 -29.92
C ASP A 121 -8.72 49.69 -30.68
N GLY A 122 -7.91 48.82 -30.06
CA GLY A 122 -6.89 48.03 -30.74
C GLY A 122 -5.45 48.57 -30.65
N LEU A 123 -5.20 49.60 -29.83
CA LEU A 123 -3.85 50.13 -29.60
C LEU A 123 -3.05 49.14 -28.75
N TYR A 124 -1.93 48.65 -29.28
CA TYR A 124 -1.00 47.80 -28.55
C TYR A 124 0.07 48.64 -27.83
N TYR A 125 0.22 48.39 -26.53
CA TYR A 125 1.29 48.96 -25.71
C TYR A 125 1.85 47.92 -24.72
N SER A 126 2.99 48.27 -24.10
CA SER A 126 3.64 47.42 -23.10
C SER A 126 3.82 48.23 -21.81
N TYR A 127 3.41 47.68 -20.66
CA TYR A 127 3.56 48.30 -19.35
C TYR A 127 3.90 47.26 -18.28
N GLN A 128 4.96 47.47 -17.48
CA GLN A 128 5.34 46.59 -16.36
C GLN A 128 5.01 47.25 -15.02
N GLY A 129 4.02 46.73 -14.31
CA GLY A 129 3.57 47.27 -13.04
C GLY A 129 3.23 46.18 -12.03
N ASN A 130 3.55 46.37 -10.75
CA ASN A 130 3.37 45.36 -9.69
C ASN A 130 2.30 45.73 -8.64
N CYS A 131 1.29 46.48 -9.07
CA CYS A 131 0.19 46.99 -8.28
C CYS A 131 -1.17 46.51 -8.82
N THR A 132 -2.25 46.84 -8.12
CA THR A 132 -3.59 46.75 -8.67
C THR A 132 -3.95 48.04 -9.42
N TYR A 133 -4.31 47.93 -10.69
CA TYR A 133 -4.62 49.04 -11.60
C TYR A 133 -6.08 49.03 -12.05
N VAL A 134 -6.60 50.19 -12.43
CA VAL A 134 -7.90 50.35 -13.09
C VAL A 134 -7.77 49.91 -14.54
N LEU A 135 -8.30 48.73 -14.84
CA LEU A 135 -8.31 48.17 -16.19
C LEU A 135 -9.40 48.85 -17.03
N MET A 136 -10.61 48.96 -16.46
CA MET A 136 -11.73 49.74 -17.00
C MET A 136 -12.60 50.28 -15.87
N GLU A 137 -12.95 51.57 -15.90
CA GLU A 137 -14.08 52.12 -15.15
C GLU A 137 -14.99 52.94 -16.09
N GLU A 138 -16.26 53.07 -15.70
CA GLU A 138 -17.21 53.91 -16.43
C GLU A 138 -16.95 55.40 -16.18
N ILE A 139 -16.87 56.22 -17.25
CA ILE A 139 -16.73 57.68 -17.14
C ILE A 139 -17.95 58.28 -16.42
N LEU A 140 -19.14 57.83 -16.82
CA LEU A 140 -20.41 58.08 -16.15
C LEU A 140 -20.97 56.73 -15.65
N PRO A 141 -21.14 56.52 -14.33
CA PRO A 141 -21.56 55.23 -13.76
C PRO A 141 -23.04 54.95 -14.03
N LYS A 142 -23.31 54.42 -15.23
CA LYS A 142 -24.61 54.03 -15.77
C LYS A 142 -24.97 52.58 -15.41
N HIS A 143 -23.97 51.72 -15.32
CA HIS A 143 -24.10 50.29 -15.03
C HIS A 143 -23.35 49.83 -13.78
N ASN A 144 -22.55 50.71 -13.16
CA ASN A 144 -21.75 50.46 -11.96
C ASN A 144 -20.80 49.24 -12.14
N LEU A 145 -20.15 49.16 -13.30
CA LEU A 145 -19.14 48.16 -13.62
C LEU A 145 -17.74 48.78 -13.63
N ASN A 146 -16.90 48.36 -12.68
CA ASN A 146 -15.46 48.64 -12.70
C ASN A 146 -14.67 47.34 -12.70
N ILE A 147 -13.55 47.32 -13.41
CA ILE A 147 -12.68 46.17 -13.60
C ILE A 147 -11.25 46.60 -13.24
N TYR A 148 -10.62 45.85 -12.35
CA TYR A 148 -9.25 46.09 -11.89
C TYR A 148 -8.38 44.88 -12.19
N ILE A 149 -7.13 45.11 -12.59
CA ILE A 149 -6.13 44.05 -12.78
C ILE A 149 -5.09 44.13 -11.67
N ASP A 150 -4.83 43.00 -11.01
CA ASP A 150 -3.91 42.87 -9.88
C ASP A 150 -2.64 42.16 -10.35
N ASN A 151 -1.59 42.95 -10.59
CA ASN A 151 -0.31 42.46 -11.06
C ASN A 151 0.66 42.30 -9.89
N VAL A 152 1.55 41.30 -9.96
CA VAL A 152 2.58 41.04 -8.95
C VAL A 152 3.89 40.63 -9.63
N LEU A 153 5.03 40.89 -8.97
CA LEU A 153 6.30 40.30 -9.40
C LEU A 153 6.21 38.78 -9.28
N CYS A 154 6.23 38.08 -10.41
CA CYS A 154 6.08 36.63 -10.50
C CYS A 154 7.42 35.89 -10.54
N ASP A 155 8.47 36.54 -11.07
CA ASP A 155 9.84 36.06 -10.97
C ASP A 155 10.67 36.97 -10.02
N PRO A 156 11.19 36.45 -8.90
CA PRO A 156 11.99 37.23 -7.95
C PRO A 156 13.44 37.50 -8.42
N THR A 157 13.81 37.08 -9.63
CA THR A 157 15.14 37.23 -10.22
C THR A 157 15.18 38.09 -11.47
N GLU A 158 14.06 38.26 -12.18
CA GLU A 158 13.98 39.04 -13.43
C GLU A 158 13.17 40.35 -13.31
N ASP A 159 12.63 40.68 -12.12
CA ASP A 159 11.73 41.83 -11.87
C ASP A 159 10.51 41.91 -12.82
N VAL A 160 10.11 40.77 -13.38
CA VAL A 160 8.96 40.63 -14.28
C VAL A 160 7.66 40.54 -13.47
N SER A 161 6.67 41.34 -13.88
CA SER A 161 5.31 41.27 -13.32
C SER A 161 4.45 40.25 -14.07
N CYS A 162 3.40 39.73 -13.42
CA CYS A 162 2.37 38.89 -14.02
C CYS A 162 0.99 39.25 -13.43
N PRO A 163 -0.10 39.13 -14.21
CA PRO A 163 -1.45 39.29 -13.69
C PRO A 163 -1.82 38.11 -12.77
N ARG A 164 -2.03 38.39 -11.48
CA ARG A 164 -2.44 37.39 -10.47
C ARG A 164 -3.95 37.22 -10.39
N SER A 165 -4.69 38.32 -10.50
CA SER A 165 -6.15 38.29 -10.51
C SER A 165 -6.77 39.47 -11.26
N ILE A 166 -8.01 39.29 -11.69
CA ILE A 166 -8.89 40.37 -12.16
C ILE A 166 -10.06 40.51 -11.16
N MET A 167 -10.36 41.75 -10.77
CA MET A 167 -11.42 42.08 -9.82
C MET A 167 -12.52 42.85 -10.54
N ILE A 168 -13.72 42.27 -10.57
CA ILE A 168 -14.91 42.82 -11.19
C ILE A 168 -15.82 43.34 -10.08
N SER A 169 -15.91 44.66 -9.96
CA SER A 169 -16.91 45.34 -9.13
C SER A 169 -18.15 45.60 -9.96
N TYR A 170 -19.25 44.92 -9.65
CA TYR A 170 -20.53 45.10 -10.33
C TYR A 170 -21.65 45.34 -9.32
N GLN A 171 -22.35 46.46 -9.46
CA GLN A 171 -23.38 46.92 -8.52
C GLN A 171 -22.83 47.10 -7.09
N TRP A 172 -23.06 46.13 -6.19
CA TRP A 172 -22.60 46.12 -4.79
C TRP A 172 -21.72 44.89 -4.47
N GLU A 173 -21.31 44.13 -5.49
CA GLU A 173 -20.53 42.91 -5.33
C GLU A 173 -19.17 43.00 -6.00
N VAL A 174 -18.14 42.47 -5.34
CA VAL A 174 -16.80 42.34 -5.89
C VAL A 174 -16.51 40.86 -6.11
N ILE A 175 -16.29 40.49 -7.36
CA ILE A 175 -15.91 39.14 -7.78
C ILE A 175 -14.45 39.17 -8.22
N THR A 176 -13.63 38.28 -7.66
CA THR A 176 -12.22 38.15 -8.04
C THR A 176 -12.03 36.82 -8.78
N LEU A 177 -11.51 36.85 -10.00
CA LEU A 177 -11.02 35.67 -10.71
C LEU A 177 -9.50 35.64 -10.53
N LEU A 178 -8.96 34.56 -9.98
CA LEU A 178 -7.58 34.48 -9.50
C LEU A 178 -6.90 33.20 -9.97
N ASN A 179 -5.61 33.30 -10.28
CA ASN A 179 -4.73 32.16 -10.52
C ASN A 179 -3.64 32.13 -9.45
N HIS A 180 -3.58 31.07 -8.63
CA HIS A 180 -2.56 30.91 -7.60
C HIS A 180 -1.18 30.53 -8.16
N ASN A 181 -1.12 29.96 -9.37
CA ASN A 181 0.12 29.44 -9.96
C ASN A 181 0.49 30.20 -11.23
N LEU A 182 1.38 31.18 -11.10
CA LEU A 182 1.78 32.10 -12.18
C LEU A 182 2.88 31.54 -13.10
N LEU A 183 3.51 30.41 -12.74
CA LEU A 183 4.67 29.84 -13.43
C LEU A 183 4.44 28.38 -13.90
N GLY A 184 3.19 27.92 -13.94
CA GLY A 184 2.87 26.52 -14.30
C GLY A 184 1.40 26.27 -14.60
N ALA A 185 0.94 25.04 -14.33
CA ALA A 185 -0.44 24.63 -14.60
C ALA A 185 -1.47 25.46 -13.81
N ALA A 186 -2.63 25.69 -14.42
CA ALA A 186 -3.71 26.52 -13.90
C ALA A 186 -4.12 26.12 -12.48
N GLN A 187 -4.11 27.08 -11.53
CA GLN A 187 -4.67 26.90 -10.20
C GLN A 187 -5.72 27.99 -9.95
N LEU A 188 -6.85 27.83 -10.64
CA LEU A 188 -7.90 28.85 -10.73
C LEU A 188 -8.85 28.82 -9.53
N GLU A 189 -9.27 30.01 -9.11
CA GLU A 189 -10.27 30.21 -8.06
C GLU A 189 -11.11 31.46 -8.36
N ALA A 190 -12.42 31.37 -8.12
CA ALA A 190 -13.30 32.54 -8.11
C ALA A 190 -13.70 32.86 -6.66
N LEU A 191 -13.56 34.12 -6.27
CA LEU A 191 -13.96 34.64 -4.96
C LEU A 191 -15.10 35.65 -5.14
N LYS A 192 -15.99 35.73 -4.16
CA LYS A 192 -17.02 36.77 -4.04
C LYS A 192 -16.89 37.43 -2.67
N ASN A 193 -16.60 38.73 -2.65
CA ASN A 193 -16.30 39.50 -1.45
C ASN A 193 -15.25 38.79 -0.54
N GLY A 194 -14.24 38.17 -1.16
CA GLY A 194 -13.19 37.41 -0.47
C GLY A 194 -13.53 35.95 -0.08
N VAL A 195 -14.77 35.49 -0.30
CA VAL A 195 -15.19 34.10 -0.01
C VAL A 195 -15.16 33.25 -1.26
N ARG A 196 -14.57 32.04 -1.17
CA ARG A 196 -14.49 31.08 -2.28
C ARG A 196 -15.88 30.70 -2.81
N LEU A 197 -16.06 30.81 -4.12
CA LEU A 197 -17.22 30.30 -4.82
C LEU A 197 -17.05 28.81 -5.19
N LYS A 198 -18.16 28.08 -5.16
CA LYS A 198 -18.28 26.80 -5.85
C LYS A 198 -18.65 27.10 -7.31
N LEU A 199 -17.87 26.56 -8.25
CA LEU A 199 -18.10 26.71 -9.68
C LEU A 199 -18.77 25.46 -10.26
N PRO A 200 -19.61 25.60 -11.31
CA PRO A 200 -20.04 26.86 -11.92
C PRO A 200 -20.99 27.65 -11.02
N TYR A 201 -20.88 28.98 -11.07
CA TYR A 201 -21.68 29.91 -10.26
C TYR A 201 -22.69 30.64 -11.14
N SER A 202 -23.94 30.80 -10.67
CA SER A 202 -24.99 31.56 -11.36
C SER A 202 -25.96 32.14 -10.35
N GLN A 203 -25.75 33.40 -9.94
CA GLN A 203 -26.63 34.15 -9.03
C GLN A 203 -26.49 35.66 -9.26
N GLN A 204 -27.49 36.44 -8.82
CA GLN A 204 -27.49 37.92 -8.86
C GLN A 204 -27.16 38.54 -10.24
N GLY A 205 -27.45 37.83 -11.33
CA GLY A 205 -27.21 38.31 -12.70
C GLY A 205 -25.76 38.17 -13.18
N VAL A 206 -24.92 37.40 -12.48
CA VAL A 206 -23.56 37.03 -12.92
C VAL A 206 -23.46 35.51 -13.05
N ARG A 207 -22.81 35.04 -14.12
CA ARG A 207 -22.41 33.63 -14.31
C ARG A 207 -20.90 33.50 -14.31
N ILE A 208 -20.36 32.41 -13.76
CA ILE A 208 -18.93 32.10 -13.75
C ILE A 208 -18.71 30.61 -14.02
N PHE A 209 -17.84 30.28 -14.97
CA PHE A 209 -17.48 28.92 -15.36
C PHE A 209 -15.96 28.73 -15.35
N ASP A 210 -15.52 27.47 -15.23
CA ASP A 210 -14.11 27.06 -15.28
C ASP A 210 -13.91 26.08 -16.45
N SER A 211 -13.03 26.42 -17.39
CA SER A 211 -12.68 25.56 -18.53
C SER A 211 -11.51 24.59 -18.24
N GLY A 212 -10.92 24.69 -17.05
CA GLY A 212 -9.69 24.03 -16.62
C GLY A 212 -8.41 24.83 -16.94
N ILE A 213 -8.50 25.88 -17.77
CA ILE A 213 -7.37 26.78 -18.08
C ILE A 213 -7.74 28.27 -18.00
N ASN A 214 -9.03 28.60 -18.12
CA ASN A 214 -9.58 29.95 -17.97
C ASN A 214 -10.85 29.92 -17.12
N LEU A 215 -11.01 30.92 -16.27
CA LEU A 215 -12.30 31.34 -15.71
C LEU A 215 -13.00 32.26 -16.71
N VAL A 216 -14.29 32.03 -16.93
CA VAL A 216 -15.14 32.86 -17.79
C VAL A 216 -16.29 33.41 -16.96
N LEU A 217 -16.34 34.73 -16.79
CA LEU A 217 -17.42 35.47 -16.14
C LEU A 217 -18.27 36.17 -17.20
N GLU A 218 -19.59 36.18 -17.01
CA GLU A 218 -20.52 36.92 -17.85
C GLU A 218 -21.57 37.64 -17.00
N ILE A 219 -21.97 38.82 -17.48
CA ILE A 219 -23.10 39.60 -16.98
C ILE A 219 -24.18 39.61 -18.09
N PRO A 220 -25.10 38.62 -18.16
CA PRO A 220 -25.95 38.41 -19.34
C PRO A 220 -26.82 39.62 -19.70
N ARG A 221 -27.27 40.39 -18.70
CA ARG A 221 -28.07 41.61 -18.88
C ARG A 221 -27.35 42.68 -19.72
N LEU A 222 -26.03 42.73 -19.64
CA LEU A 222 -25.18 43.70 -20.34
C LEU A 222 -24.33 43.04 -21.43
N LYS A 223 -24.49 41.72 -21.65
CA LYS A 223 -23.67 40.86 -22.54
C LYS A 223 -22.15 41.06 -22.38
N VAL A 224 -21.71 41.44 -21.18
CA VAL A 224 -20.28 41.56 -20.85
C VAL A 224 -19.73 40.17 -20.63
N VAL A 225 -18.56 39.88 -21.21
CA VAL A 225 -17.81 38.65 -20.95
C VAL A 225 -16.37 39.01 -20.56
N ILE A 226 -15.90 38.42 -19.47
CA ILE A 226 -14.55 38.60 -18.93
C ILE A 226 -13.92 37.22 -18.76
N THR A 227 -12.82 36.99 -19.46
CA THR A 227 -12.04 35.75 -19.38
C THR A 227 -10.72 36.04 -18.67
N PHE A 228 -10.32 35.18 -17.73
CA PHE A 228 -9.05 35.27 -16.99
C PHE A 228 -8.47 33.88 -16.77
N GLY A 229 -7.19 33.68 -17.08
CA GLY A 229 -6.58 32.34 -16.99
C GLY A 229 -5.06 32.35 -16.95
N ILE A 230 -4.46 31.21 -17.30
CA ILE A 230 -3.01 30.99 -17.17
C ILE A 230 -2.11 31.96 -17.95
N THR A 231 -2.61 32.55 -19.05
CA THR A 231 -1.77 33.36 -19.95
C THR A 231 -2.15 34.83 -20.01
N GLY A 232 -3.25 35.25 -19.37
CA GLY A 232 -3.77 36.60 -19.51
C GLY A 232 -5.28 36.71 -19.31
N PHE A 233 -5.83 37.79 -19.84
CA PHE A 233 -7.25 38.14 -19.74
C PHE A 233 -7.81 38.71 -21.05
N SER A 234 -9.14 38.69 -21.16
CA SER A 234 -9.90 39.42 -22.18
C SER A 234 -11.16 40.01 -21.57
N VAL A 235 -11.46 41.27 -21.87
CA VAL A 235 -12.65 42.00 -21.44
C VAL A 235 -13.43 42.41 -22.69
N THR A 236 -14.61 41.84 -22.87
CA THR A 236 -15.52 42.13 -23.99
C THR A 236 -16.73 42.93 -23.49
N LEU A 237 -16.91 44.14 -24.03
CA LEU A 237 -17.97 45.09 -23.70
C LEU A 237 -18.76 45.44 -24.97
N PRO A 238 -20.10 45.30 -24.98
CA PRO A 238 -20.89 45.76 -26.13
C PRO A 238 -20.96 47.28 -26.20
N TYR A 239 -20.81 47.83 -27.41
CA TYR A 239 -20.85 49.27 -27.66
C TYR A 239 -22.18 49.90 -27.20
N GLN A 240 -23.29 49.17 -27.35
CA GLN A 240 -24.64 49.61 -26.93
C GLN A 240 -24.72 50.06 -25.45
N TYR A 241 -23.88 49.49 -24.57
CA TYR A 241 -23.89 49.80 -23.14
C TYR A 241 -22.74 50.72 -22.72
N PHE A 242 -21.55 50.54 -23.31
CA PHE A 242 -20.29 51.16 -22.85
C PHE A 242 -19.60 52.08 -23.88
N GLY A 243 -20.17 52.23 -25.09
CA GLY A 243 -19.63 53.08 -26.14
C GLY A 243 -19.36 54.51 -25.65
N SER A 244 -18.14 55.00 -25.90
CA SER A 244 -17.61 56.30 -25.45
C SER A 244 -17.68 56.54 -23.92
N ASN A 245 -17.90 55.52 -23.10
CA ASN A 245 -18.09 55.63 -21.64
C ASN A 245 -17.04 54.87 -20.82
N THR A 246 -15.90 54.46 -21.39
CA THR A 246 -14.82 53.74 -20.68
C THR A 246 -13.58 54.60 -20.48
N GLN A 247 -12.86 54.38 -19.39
CA GLN A 247 -11.50 54.89 -19.15
C GLN A 247 -10.69 53.91 -18.29
N GLY A 248 -9.36 54.02 -18.30
CA GLY A 248 -8.45 53.09 -17.63
C GLY A 248 -7.37 52.58 -18.58
N HIS A 249 -6.68 51.51 -18.21
CA HIS A 249 -5.66 50.85 -19.06
C HIS A 249 -6.22 50.38 -20.42
N CYS A 250 -7.48 49.94 -20.47
CA CYS A 250 -8.13 49.54 -21.72
C CYS A 250 -8.55 50.70 -22.64
N GLY A 251 -8.32 51.97 -22.25
CA GLY A 251 -8.63 53.12 -23.08
C GLY A 251 -10.12 53.41 -23.27
N THR A 252 -10.44 54.08 -24.38
CA THR A 252 -11.81 54.45 -24.77
C THR A 252 -12.44 53.38 -25.66
N CYS A 253 -13.77 53.33 -25.67
CA CYS A 253 -14.57 52.40 -26.46
C CYS A 253 -15.29 53.19 -27.55
N ASN A 254 -14.54 53.83 -28.47
CA ASN A 254 -15.07 54.77 -29.46
C ASN A 254 -14.52 54.57 -30.89
N ASN A 255 -13.81 53.46 -31.13
CA ASN A 255 -13.15 53.12 -32.39
C ASN A 255 -12.05 54.11 -32.82
N ASN A 256 -11.33 54.70 -31.86
CA ASN A 256 -10.25 55.64 -32.11
C ASN A 256 -9.03 55.39 -31.20
N THR A 257 -7.95 54.87 -31.77
CA THR A 257 -6.69 54.61 -31.03
C THR A 257 -5.91 55.87 -30.64
N THR A 258 -6.37 57.08 -30.98
CA THR A 258 -5.62 58.33 -30.72
C THR A 258 -5.98 59.01 -29.39
N ASP A 259 -7.10 58.64 -28.75
CA ASP A 259 -7.49 59.10 -27.40
C ASP A 259 -7.45 58.01 -26.32
N ASP A 260 -6.97 56.81 -26.66
CA ASP A 260 -6.79 55.69 -25.72
C ASP A 260 -5.86 56.00 -24.54
N CYS A 261 -4.75 56.70 -24.77
CA CYS A 261 -3.75 57.01 -23.74
C CYS A 261 -4.18 58.20 -22.87
N ARG A 262 -5.26 58.01 -22.10
CA ARG A 262 -5.99 59.04 -21.34
C ARG A 262 -5.80 58.91 -19.83
N LEU A 263 -5.26 59.96 -19.21
CA LEU A 263 -5.08 60.06 -17.76
C LEU A 263 -6.41 60.23 -17.01
N PRO A 264 -6.45 59.93 -15.69
CA PRO A 264 -7.56 60.31 -14.84
C PRO A 264 -7.85 61.82 -14.92
N GLY A 265 -9.11 62.20 -15.17
CA GLY A 265 -9.49 63.59 -15.45
C GLY A 265 -9.46 63.97 -16.93
N GLY A 266 -8.99 63.08 -17.81
CA GLY A 266 -9.23 63.14 -19.25
C GLY A 266 -8.14 63.78 -20.12
N GLN A 267 -6.99 64.13 -19.54
CA GLN A 267 -5.82 64.61 -20.30
C GLN A 267 -5.19 63.46 -21.11
N LEU A 268 -4.91 63.70 -22.40
CA LEU A 268 -4.20 62.74 -23.26
C LEU A 268 -2.68 62.85 -23.12
N VAL A 269 -2.01 61.71 -23.24
CA VAL A 269 -0.54 61.59 -23.30
C VAL A 269 -0.12 60.78 -24.53
N GLN A 270 1.15 60.87 -24.93
CA GLN A 270 1.63 60.20 -26.15
C GLN A 270 1.89 58.70 -25.97
N ASP A 271 2.05 58.23 -24.74
CA ASP A 271 2.48 56.87 -24.43
C ASP A 271 1.55 56.25 -23.37
N CYS A 272 0.94 55.11 -23.70
CA CYS A 272 0.03 54.40 -22.82
C CYS A 272 0.76 53.74 -21.63
N ALA A 273 2.07 53.47 -21.72
CA ALA A 273 2.86 53.06 -20.57
C ALA A 273 2.96 54.19 -19.53
N VAL A 274 3.15 55.44 -20.00
CA VAL A 274 3.11 56.62 -19.11
C VAL A 274 1.70 56.86 -18.56
N MET A 275 0.66 56.61 -19.34
CA MET A 275 -0.73 56.66 -18.85
C MET A 275 -0.96 55.66 -17.71
N ALA A 276 -0.49 54.43 -17.86
CA ALA A 276 -0.77 53.32 -16.97
C ALA A 276 -0.34 53.57 -15.51
N ASP A 277 0.78 54.27 -15.29
CA ASP A 277 1.28 54.71 -13.97
C ASP A 277 0.31 55.62 -13.19
N TYR A 278 -0.65 56.26 -13.85
CA TYR A 278 -1.64 57.14 -13.22
C TYR A 278 -2.95 56.43 -12.85
N TRP A 279 -3.12 55.17 -13.26
CA TRP A 279 -4.29 54.35 -12.98
C TRP A 279 -4.19 53.32 -11.81
N PRO A 280 -3.37 53.47 -10.74
CA PRO A 280 -3.51 52.65 -9.54
C PRO A 280 -4.91 52.69 -8.92
N ALA A 281 -5.38 51.54 -8.43
CA ALA A 281 -6.72 51.38 -7.84
C ALA A 281 -6.83 52.06 -6.46
N LYS A 282 -7.25 53.32 -6.43
CA LYS A 282 -7.30 54.21 -5.25
C LYS A 282 -8.00 53.64 -4.00
N HIS A 283 -8.89 52.66 -4.16
CA HIS A 283 -9.64 52.04 -3.06
C HIS A 283 -8.96 50.81 -2.46
N ILE A 284 -7.86 50.34 -3.06
CA ILE A 284 -7.10 49.18 -2.62
C ILE A 284 -5.82 49.69 -1.96
N ASN A 285 -5.68 49.46 -0.65
CA ASN A 285 -4.56 50.00 0.12
C ASN A 285 -3.26 49.21 -0.13
N GLN A 286 -2.50 49.62 -1.15
CA GLN A 286 -1.16 49.13 -1.45
C GLN A 286 -0.13 50.24 -1.21
N PRO A 287 0.58 50.26 -0.07
CA PRO A 287 1.39 51.41 0.35
C PRO A 287 2.60 51.69 -0.54
N ASN A 288 3.04 50.74 -1.38
CA ASN A 288 4.15 50.89 -2.31
C ASN A 288 3.72 51.38 -3.71
N CYS A 289 2.41 51.54 -3.94
CA CYS A 289 1.86 51.92 -5.24
C CYS A 289 1.65 53.43 -5.29
N HIS A 290 2.58 54.14 -5.92
CA HIS A 290 2.64 55.59 -5.94
C HIS A 290 2.32 56.14 -7.33
N ILE A 291 1.38 57.09 -7.41
CA ILE A 291 1.12 57.86 -8.62
C ILE A 291 2.25 58.90 -8.81
N PRO A 292 2.92 58.98 -9.98
CA PRO A 292 3.97 59.96 -10.21
C PRO A 292 3.45 61.39 -10.09
N SER A 293 4.09 62.23 -9.27
CA SER A 293 3.60 63.58 -8.95
C SER A 293 3.71 64.60 -10.08
N VAL A 294 4.48 64.29 -11.13
CA VAL A 294 4.71 65.16 -12.30
C VAL A 294 4.74 64.28 -13.54
N LEU A 295 4.09 64.72 -14.62
CA LEU A 295 4.12 64.02 -15.90
C LEU A 295 5.53 64.06 -16.53
N PRO A 296 6.06 62.94 -17.07
CA PRO A 296 7.34 62.95 -17.78
C PRO A 296 7.35 63.97 -18.93
N THR A 297 8.38 64.82 -18.96
CA THR A 297 8.56 65.84 -20.02
C THR A 297 9.17 65.27 -21.31
N ASN A 298 9.78 64.09 -21.23
CA ASN A 298 10.31 63.32 -22.35
C ASN A 298 9.59 61.97 -22.37
N MET A 299 9.41 61.37 -23.56
CA MET A 299 9.03 59.95 -23.63
C MET A 299 10.07 59.07 -22.92
N PRO A 300 9.67 57.95 -22.29
CA PRO A 300 10.60 56.94 -21.82
C PRO A 300 11.52 56.51 -22.96
N GLU A 301 12.82 56.47 -22.71
CA GLU A 301 13.76 55.89 -23.66
C GLU A 301 13.50 54.38 -23.70
N PRO A 302 13.26 53.76 -24.88
CA PRO A 302 12.96 52.33 -24.94
C PRO A 302 14.13 51.53 -24.34
N PRO A 303 13.85 50.41 -23.65
CA PRO A 303 14.88 49.65 -22.96
C PRO A 303 16.02 49.31 -23.94
N PRO A 304 17.30 49.46 -23.50
CA PRO A 304 18.43 49.33 -24.40
C PRO A 304 18.44 47.94 -25.03
N THR A 305 18.34 47.89 -26.36
CA THR A 305 18.30 46.64 -27.13
C THR A 305 19.68 45.96 -27.10
N LEU A 306 19.89 45.18 -26.04
CA LEU A 306 21.06 44.35 -25.83
C LEU A 306 21.08 43.24 -26.88
N THR A 307 21.86 43.48 -27.94
CA THR A 307 22.14 42.61 -29.10
C THR A 307 20.91 42.21 -29.95
N PRO A 308 21.10 41.79 -31.22
CA PRO A 308 20.03 41.17 -31.97
C PRO A 308 19.71 39.80 -31.35
N CYS A 309 18.77 39.80 -30.41
CA CYS A 309 18.13 38.59 -29.93
C CYS A 309 17.58 37.79 -31.12
N LYS A 310 17.77 36.48 -31.07
CA LYS A 310 17.10 35.53 -31.96
C LYS A 310 15.91 34.96 -31.20
N PRO A 311 14.66 35.41 -31.46
CA PRO A 311 13.49 34.89 -30.78
C PRO A 311 13.30 33.41 -31.09
N ASP A 312 12.59 32.68 -30.23
CA ASP A 312 12.26 31.29 -30.47
C ASP A 312 11.43 31.14 -31.76
N SER A 313 11.74 30.07 -32.47
CA SER A 313 10.98 29.57 -33.62
C SER A 313 9.46 29.49 -33.39
N ILE A 314 8.99 29.31 -32.16
CA ILE A 314 7.58 29.19 -31.81
C ILE A 314 6.78 30.47 -32.16
N CYS A 315 7.39 31.66 -32.05
CA CYS A 315 6.73 32.91 -32.40
C CYS A 315 6.37 32.97 -33.90
N HIS A 316 7.15 32.32 -34.77
CA HIS A 316 6.81 32.24 -36.20
C HIS A 316 5.55 31.41 -36.48
N LEU A 317 5.07 30.57 -35.54
CA LEU A 317 3.81 29.84 -35.72
C LEU A 317 2.62 30.81 -35.93
N LEU A 318 2.59 31.94 -35.23
CA LEU A 318 1.56 32.99 -35.35
C LEU A 318 1.40 33.51 -36.79
N LYS A 319 2.49 33.58 -37.55
CA LYS A 319 2.51 34.03 -38.96
C LYS A 319 2.59 32.87 -39.97
N SER A 320 2.59 31.63 -39.50
CA SER A 320 2.66 30.44 -40.34
C SER A 320 1.30 30.03 -40.92
N SER A 321 1.31 29.00 -41.77
CA SER A 321 0.09 28.39 -42.31
C SER A 321 -0.85 27.80 -41.24
N LEU A 322 -0.37 27.54 -40.02
CA LEU A 322 -1.19 27.07 -38.90
C LEU A 322 -2.35 28.02 -38.58
N PHE A 323 -2.10 29.33 -38.62
CA PHE A 323 -3.08 30.37 -38.32
C PHE A 323 -3.61 31.10 -39.55
N ALA A 324 -3.28 30.65 -40.77
CA ALA A 324 -3.68 31.33 -42.02
C ALA A 324 -5.21 31.47 -42.20
N ALA A 325 -6.00 30.57 -41.61
CA ALA A 325 -7.45 30.68 -41.59
C ALA A 325 -7.98 31.80 -40.67
N CYS A 326 -7.18 32.25 -39.69
CA CYS A 326 -7.52 33.29 -38.72
C CYS A 326 -7.00 34.68 -39.13
N HIS A 327 -5.89 34.76 -39.87
CA HIS A 327 -5.30 36.04 -40.34
C HIS A 327 -6.31 37.04 -40.96
N PRO A 328 -7.37 36.63 -41.70
CA PRO A 328 -8.39 37.56 -42.22
C PRO A 328 -9.35 38.15 -41.17
N PHE A 329 -9.36 37.63 -39.94
CA PHE A 329 -10.28 38.01 -38.87
C PHE A 329 -9.57 38.64 -37.65
N VAL A 330 -8.32 38.25 -37.39
CA VAL A 330 -7.50 38.80 -36.30
C VAL A 330 -6.06 38.94 -36.79
N SER A 331 -5.48 40.14 -36.73
CA SER A 331 -4.09 40.34 -37.12
C SER A 331 -3.13 39.65 -36.14
N PRO A 332 -2.17 38.85 -36.61
CA PRO A 332 -1.17 38.23 -35.74
C PRO A 332 -0.06 39.21 -35.29
N ASP A 333 -0.02 40.45 -35.79
CA ASP A 333 1.15 41.32 -35.64
C ASP A 333 1.44 41.75 -34.20
N ASN A 334 0.43 42.14 -33.43
CA ASN A 334 0.62 42.54 -32.02
C ASN A 334 1.03 41.34 -31.15
N PHE A 335 0.39 40.19 -31.34
CA PHE A 335 0.75 38.93 -30.66
C PHE A 335 2.15 38.44 -31.04
N TYR A 336 2.57 38.63 -32.29
CA TYR A 336 3.93 38.32 -32.73
C TYR A 336 4.96 39.26 -32.12
N ARG A 337 4.66 40.56 -32.00
CA ARG A 337 5.51 41.53 -31.30
C ARG A 337 5.66 41.16 -29.83
N GLY A 338 4.56 40.80 -29.15
CA GLY A 338 4.59 40.32 -27.78
C GLY A 338 5.47 39.07 -27.63
N CYS A 339 5.23 38.04 -28.43
CA CYS A 339 6.02 36.80 -28.40
C CYS A 339 7.52 37.06 -28.61
N VAL A 340 7.89 37.87 -29.61
CA VAL A 340 9.30 38.23 -29.86
C VAL A 340 9.89 39.05 -28.71
N PHE A 341 9.10 39.87 -28.02
CA PHE A 341 9.55 40.57 -26.82
C PHE A 341 9.81 39.58 -25.68
N ASP A 342 8.84 38.73 -25.35
CA ASP A 342 8.93 37.79 -24.22
C ASP A 342 10.12 36.83 -24.38
N SER A 343 10.21 36.20 -25.55
CA SER A 343 11.28 35.26 -25.95
C SER A 343 12.70 35.87 -25.90
N CYS A 344 12.81 37.19 -25.82
CA CYS A 344 14.07 37.93 -25.76
C CYS A 344 14.40 38.53 -24.39
N HIS A 345 13.42 38.65 -23.48
CA HIS A 345 13.58 39.35 -22.19
C HIS A 345 13.27 38.49 -20.97
N VAL A 346 12.65 37.32 -21.15
CA VAL A 346 12.28 36.39 -20.07
C VAL A 346 13.03 35.07 -20.27
N SER A 347 13.68 34.53 -19.24
CA SER A 347 14.48 33.30 -19.40
C SER A 347 13.65 32.01 -19.48
N ASN A 348 12.40 32.02 -18.99
CA ASN A 348 11.50 30.88 -19.05
C ASN A 348 10.76 30.83 -20.40
N PRO A 349 11.11 29.93 -21.34
CA PRO A 349 10.52 29.92 -22.68
C PRO A 349 9.02 29.59 -22.68
N ALA A 350 8.47 29.04 -21.59
CA ALA A 350 7.03 28.79 -21.48
C ALA A 350 6.19 30.08 -21.58
N VAL A 351 6.79 31.27 -21.37
CA VAL A 351 6.12 32.57 -21.59
C VAL A 351 5.67 32.76 -23.05
N ASP A 352 6.40 32.23 -24.03
CA ASP A 352 6.09 32.39 -25.45
C ASP A 352 4.72 31.78 -25.80
N CYS A 353 4.30 30.77 -25.02
CA CYS A 353 2.99 30.14 -25.11
C CYS A 353 1.84 31.11 -24.81
N THR A 354 2.07 32.20 -24.05
CA THR A 354 1.05 33.19 -23.72
C THR A 354 0.53 33.90 -24.96
N SER A 355 1.44 34.41 -25.80
CA SER A 355 1.13 35.08 -27.05
C SER A 355 0.41 34.15 -28.05
N LEU A 356 0.80 32.87 -28.12
CA LEU A 356 0.09 31.88 -28.94
C LEU A 356 -1.32 31.57 -28.40
N GLN A 357 -1.47 31.41 -27.09
CA GLN A 357 -2.75 31.09 -26.47
C GLN A 357 -3.75 32.23 -26.61
N THR A 358 -3.33 33.47 -26.37
CA THR A 358 -4.21 34.65 -26.50
C THR A 358 -4.61 34.86 -27.95
N TYR A 359 -3.69 34.70 -28.90
CA TYR A 359 -4.05 34.76 -30.32
C TYR A 359 -5.02 33.63 -30.72
N ALA A 360 -4.80 32.40 -30.26
CA ALA A 360 -5.72 31.28 -30.49
C ALA A 360 -7.10 31.51 -29.85
N ALA A 361 -7.17 32.16 -28.69
CA ALA A 361 -8.44 32.55 -28.06
C ALA A 361 -9.17 33.61 -28.89
N ALA A 362 -8.48 34.64 -29.39
CA ALA A 362 -9.05 35.63 -30.29
C ALA A 362 -9.55 35.00 -31.61
N CYS A 363 -8.81 34.04 -32.16
CA CYS A 363 -9.26 33.22 -33.30
C CYS A 363 -10.51 32.38 -32.98
N ALA A 364 -10.58 31.77 -31.80
CA ALA A 364 -11.75 31.01 -31.36
C ALA A 364 -13.00 31.91 -31.24
N GLN A 365 -12.87 33.14 -30.74
CA GLN A 365 -13.98 34.12 -30.74
C GLN A 365 -14.40 34.55 -32.16
N ALA A 366 -13.48 34.54 -33.13
CA ALA A 366 -13.80 34.74 -34.54
C ALA A 366 -14.42 33.51 -35.22
N GLY A 367 -14.57 32.38 -34.50
CA GLY A 367 -15.10 31.11 -35.01
C GLY A 367 -14.05 30.21 -35.69
N VAL A 368 -12.75 30.51 -35.55
CA VAL A 368 -11.64 29.77 -36.17
C VAL A 368 -10.92 28.93 -35.12
N CYS A 369 -11.27 27.65 -35.06
CA CYS A 369 -10.79 26.70 -34.06
C CYS A 369 -9.56 25.92 -34.57
N LEU A 370 -8.42 26.06 -33.88
CA LEU A 370 -7.12 25.53 -34.33
C LEU A 370 -6.44 24.75 -33.21
N HIS A 371 -6.07 23.48 -33.46
CA HIS A 371 -5.33 22.63 -32.50
C HIS A 371 -3.85 23.03 -32.39
N TRP A 372 -3.57 24.30 -32.10
CA TRP A 372 -2.24 24.91 -32.14
C TRP A 372 -1.24 24.22 -31.19
N ARG A 373 -1.70 23.76 -30.02
CA ARG A 373 -0.87 23.02 -29.05
C ARG A 373 -0.26 21.73 -29.61
N ASN A 374 -0.88 21.09 -30.60
CA ASN A 374 -0.33 19.89 -31.24
C ASN A 374 0.95 20.19 -32.04
N HIS A 375 1.24 21.46 -32.33
CA HIS A 375 2.40 21.90 -33.11
C HIS A 375 3.58 22.37 -32.24
N THR A 376 3.49 22.27 -30.91
CA THR A 376 4.54 22.64 -29.97
C THR A 376 4.61 21.65 -28.81
N LYS A 377 5.83 21.29 -28.39
CA LYS A 377 6.05 20.48 -27.18
C LYS A 377 6.08 21.32 -25.90
N LEU A 378 6.32 22.62 -26.04
CA LEU A 378 6.50 23.56 -24.94
C LEU A 378 5.15 23.96 -24.32
N CYS A 379 4.13 24.13 -25.17
CA CYS A 379 2.79 24.57 -24.77
C CYS A 379 1.76 23.43 -24.69
N ALA A 380 2.24 22.18 -24.53
CA ALA A 380 1.39 21.01 -24.44
C ALA A 380 0.42 21.12 -23.26
N SER A 381 -0.84 20.69 -23.45
CA SER A 381 -1.88 20.71 -22.42
C SER A 381 -2.19 19.30 -21.93
N ASP A 382 -1.88 19.02 -20.66
CA ASP A 382 -2.23 17.77 -20.02
C ASP A 382 -3.67 17.84 -19.46
N CYS A 383 -4.61 17.17 -20.14
CA CYS A 383 -5.96 16.98 -19.60
C CYS A 383 -6.05 15.72 -18.73
N PRO A 384 -6.95 15.70 -17.72
CA PRO A 384 -7.23 14.49 -16.95
C PRO A 384 -7.63 13.31 -17.83
N SER A 385 -7.33 12.07 -17.41
CA SER A 385 -7.46 10.85 -18.23
C SER A 385 -8.85 10.55 -18.80
N ASN A 386 -9.90 11.22 -18.33
CA ASN A 386 -11.29 11.08 -18.80
C ASN A 386 -11.75 12.26 -19.69
N LYS A 387 -10.88 13.22 -19.99
CA LYS A 387 -11.16 14.43 -20.77
C LYS A 387 -10.15 14.57 -21.92
N VAL A 388 -10.53 15.34 -22.94
CA VAL A 388 -9.71 15.68 -24.10
C VAL A 388 -9.54 17.18 -24.22
N TYR A 389 -8.35 17.59 -24.65
CA TYR A 389 -8.09 18.98 -25.02
C TYR A 389 -8.91 19.34 -26.28
N LYS A 390 -9.61 20.48 -26.25
CA LYS A 390 -10.18 21.09 -27.45
C LYS A 390 -9.80 22.58 -27.50
N PRO A 391 -9.41 23.12 -28.68
CA PRO A 391 -9.13 24.54 -28.87
C PRO A 391 -10.40 25.39 -28.80
N CYS A 392 -11.56 24.77 -29.02
CA CYS A 392 -12.88 25.34 -28.88
C CYS A 392 -13.79 24.32 -28.21
N GLY A 393 -14.38 24.70 -27.08
CA GLY A 393 -15.54 24.06 -26.50
C GLY A 393 -16.42 25.09 -25.78
N PRO A 394 -17.68 24.74 -25.46
CA PRO A 394 -18.58 25.66 -24.77
C PRO A 394 -18.07 25.91 -23.34
N ALA A 395 -18.03 27.17 -22.92
CA ALA A 395 -17.62 27.53 -21.55
C ALA A 395 -18.54 26.89 -20.49
N GLU A 396 -19.84 26.83 -20.77
CA GLU A 396 -20.79 25.99 -20.03
C GLU A 396 -20.86 24.60 -20.68
N GLN A 397 -20.15 23.61 -20.12
CA GLN A 397 -20.16 22.24 -20.65
C GLN A 397 -21.51 21.54 -20.37
N PRO A 398 -22.08 20.82 -21.35
CA PRO A 398 -23.37 20.15 -21.17
C PRO A 398 -23.30 19.02 -20.14
N THR A 399 -24.40 18.79 -19.43
CA THR A 399 -24.53 17.81 -18.34
C THR A 399 -25.76 16.91 -18.47
N CYS A 400 -25.90 15.89 -17.60
CA CYS A 400 -27.12 15.08 -17.48
C CYS A 400 -28.25 15.74 -16.66
N GLU A 401 -27.99 16.89 -16.03
CA GLU A 401 -28.96 17.64 -15.22
C GLU A 401 -29.50 18.88 -15.95
N ASP A 402 -28.90 19.26 -17.08
CA ASP A 402 -29.28 20.44 -17.84
C ASP A 402 -30.73 20.39 -18.32
N ASN A 403 -31.45 21.47 -18.06
CA ASN A 403 -32.77 21.72 -18.60
C ASN A 403 -32.64 22.34 -19.99
N SER A 404 -33.27 21.73 -21.01
CA SER A 404 -33.24 22.22 -22.40
C SER A 404 -33.79 23.64 -22.59
N ASN A 405 -34.47 24.17 -21.57
CA ASN A 405 -35.10 25.48 -21.59
C ASN A 405 -34.24 26.59 -20.94
N GLU A 406 -33.10 26.27 -20.32
CA GLU A 406 -32.18 27.29 -19.81
C GLU A 406 -31.20 27.74 -20.91
N PRO A 407 -31.01 29.05 -21.12
CA PRO A 407 -30.08 29.56 -22.14
C PRO A 407 -28.63 29.37 -21.68
N ALA A 408 -27.96 28.38 -22.25
CA ALA A 408 -26.52 28.15 -22.07
C ALA A 408 -25.70 29.39 -22.44
N MET A 409 -24.54 29.55 -21.80
CA MET A 409 -23.57 30.59 -22.16
C MET A 409 -23.07 30.37 -23.60
N ASN A 410 -23.38 31.29 -24.51
CA ASN A 410 -22.89 31.27 -25.88
C ASN A 410 -21.48 31.89 -26.00
N TYR A 411 -20.53 31.27 -25.28
CA TYR A 411 -19.11 31.64 -25.31
C TYR A 411 -18.26 30.39 -25.52
N THR A 412 -17.33 30.48 -26.46
CA THR A 412 -16.41 29.39 -26.78
C THR A 412 -15.06 29.66 -26.12
N THR A 413 -14.43 28.65 -25.53
CA THR A 413 -13.12 28.78 -24.91
C THR A 413 -12.28 27.52 -25.12
N GLU A 414 -10.97 27.65 -24.99
CA GLU A 414 -10.04 26.53 -24.98
C GLU A 414 -10.08 25.85 -23.59
N GLY A 415 -9.83 24.54 -23.52
CA GLY A 415 -9.79 23.81 -22.25
C GLY A 415 -9.90 22.28 -22.37
N CYS A 416 -10.24 21.65 -21.25
CA CYS A 416 -10.41 20.21 -21.13
C CYS A 416 -11.89 19.82 -21.06
N PHE A 417 -12.35 19.13 -22.11
CA PHE A 417 -13.77 18.81 -22.34
C PHE A 417 -14.00 17.31 -22.35
N CYS A 418 -15.27 16.89 -22.23
CA CYS A 418 -15.60 15.49 -22.48
C CYS A 418 -15.33 15.08 -23.95
N PRO A 419 -14.94 13.81 -24.18
CA PRO A 419 -14.85 13.24 -25.53
C PRO A 419 -16.16 13.40 -26.32
N ASP A 420 -16.07 13.37 -27.65
CA ASP A 420 -17.26 13.51 -28.49
C ASP A 420 -18.24 12.35 -28.25
N GLY A 421 -19.53 12.67 -28.16
CA GLY A 421 -20.58 11.72 -27.75
C GLY A 421 -20.69 11.51 -26.23
N MET A 422 -19.86 12.16 -25.42
CA MET A 422 -19.99 12.22 -23.96
C MET A 422 -20.30 13.64 -23.47
N LYS A 423 -20.87 13.72 -22.26
CA LYS A 423 -21.15 14.98 -21.54
C LYS A 423 -20.89 14.80 -20.05
N LEU A 424 -20.88 15.85 -19.26
CA LEU A 424 -20.65 15.73 -17.81
C LEU A 424 -21.84 15.02 -17.14
N PHE A 425 -21.59 14.24 -16.08
CA PHE A 425 -22.66 13.65 -15.28
C PHE A 425 -23.47 14.76 -14.59
N ASN A 426 -22.77 15.70 -13.94
CA ASN A 426 -23.34 16.93 -13.39
C ASN A 426 -22.30 18.04 -13.38
N LYS A 427 -22.71 19.25 -13.01
CA LYS A 427 -21.87 20.46 -13.04
C LYS A 427 -20.65 20.40 -12.09
N ASP A 428 -20.67 19.53 -11.07
CA ASP A 428 -19.65 19.45 -10.01
C ASP A 428 -18.64 18.30 -10.17
N SER A 429 -19.05 17.16 -10.72
CA SER A 429 -18.29 15.89 -10.62
C SER A 429 -17.05 15.83 -11.52
N GLY A 430 -17.04 16.57 -12.63
CA GLY A 430 -16.00 16.45 -13.66
C GLY A 430 -15.97 15.10 -14.39
N ILE A 431 -16.94 14.22 -14.14
CA ILE A 431 -17.01 12.87 -14.73
C ILE A 431 -17.76 12.94 -16.07
N CYS A 432 -17.13 12.43 -17.13
CA CYS A 432 -17.73 12.32 -18.45
C CYS A 432 -18.49 11.00 -18.60
N VAL A 433 -19.73 11.08 -19.09
CA VAL A 433 -20.64 9.94 -19.29
C VAL A 433 -21.24 9.99 -20.70
N ASN A 434 -21.48 8.81 -21.27
CA ASN A 434 -22.19 8.63 -22.55
C ASN A 434 -23.71 8.53 -22.37
N THR A 435 -24.18 7.99 -21.24
CA THR A 435 -25.60 7.86 -20.89
C THR A 435 -25.89 8.41 -19.52
N CYS A 436 -27.05 9.06 -19.37
CA CYS A 436 -27.52 9.60 -18.11
C CYS A 436 -28.24 8.55 -17.27
N GLY A 437 -28.04 8.61 -15.95
CA GLY A 437 -28.64 7.72 -14.98
C GLY A 437 -28.03 7.96 -13.61
N CYS A 438 -27.33 6.96 -13.07
CA CYS A 438 -26.62 7.05 -11.79
C CYS A 438 -25.12 6.84 -11.99
N LEU A 439 -24.31 7.23 -11.01
CA LEU A 439 -22.94 6.70 -10.86
C LEU A 439 -22.96 5.61 -9.79
N ASP A 440 -22.28 4.49 -10.06
CA ASP A 440 -22.05 3.44 -9.07
C ASP A 440 -20.88 3.79 -8.12
N PRO A 441 -20.59 2.98 -7.07
CA PRO A 441 -19.51 3.26 -6.13
C PRO A 441 -18.11 3.32 -6.74
N GLU A 442 -17.91 2.86 -7.97
CA GLU A 442 -16.67 2.95 -8.75
C GLU A 442 -16.63 4.20 -9.64
N GLY A 443 -17.72 4.97 -9.71
CA GLY A 443 -17.88 6.11 -10.61
C GLY A 443 -18.25 5.72 -12.05
N ILE A 444 -18.70 4.49 -12.28
CA ILE A 444 -19.14 4.02 -13.60
C ILE A 444 -20.61 4.46 -13.82
N PRO A 445 -20.96 5.05 -14.99
CA PRO A 445 -22.33 5.39 -15.30
C PRO A 445 -23.20 4.14 -15.49
N ARG A 446 -24.37 4.16 -14.84
CA ARG A 446 -25.42 3.13 -14.88
C ARG A 446 -26.70 3.71 -15.44
N GLN A 447 -27.40 2.97 -16.28
CA GLN A 447 -28.69 3.40 -16.83
C GLN A 447 -29.79 3.40 -15.76
N LEU A 448 -30.80 4.26 -15.92
CA LEU A 448 -31.97 4.27 -15.03
C LEU A 448 -32.64 2.89 -15.02
N ASN A 449 -32.92 2.37 -13.83
CA ASN A 449 -33.41 1.01 -13.54
C ASN A 449 -32.45 -0.15 -13.89
N GLU A 450 -31.18 0.12 -14.26
CA GLU A 450 -30.16 -0.92 -14.41
C GLU A 450 -29.91 -1.65 -13.08
N ARG A 451 -29.90 -2.99 -13.13
CA ARG A 451 -29.61 -3.86 -11.99
C ARG A 451 -28.27 -4.54 -12.22
N PHE A 452 -27.40 -4.48 -11.22
CA PHE A 452 -26.05 -5.05 -11.27
C PHE A 452 -25.63 -5.60 -9.91
N GLU A 453 -24.65 -6.50 -9.90
CA GLU A 453 -24.08 -7.03 -8.66
C GLU A 453 -22.75 -6.33 -8.35
N TYR A 454 -22.58 -5.90 -7.10
CA TYR A 454 -21.38 -5.21 -6.64
C TYR A 454 -21.02 -5.68 -5.22
N LYS A 455 -19.80 -6.20 -5.02
CA LYS A 455 -19.30 -6.68 -3.71
C LYS A 455 -20.34 -7.49 -2.92
N CYS A 456 -20.98 -8.47 -3.57
CA CYS A 456 -22.02 -9.32 -2.99
C CYS A 456 -23.31 -8.58 -2.56
N GLN A 457 -23.60 -7.46 -3.21
CA GLN A 457 -24.85 -6.72 -3.08
C GLN A 457 -25.52 -6.62 -4.45
N ASN A 458 -26.85 -6.82 -4.47
CA ASN A 458 -27.68 -6.54 -5.62
C ASN A 458 -28.03 -5.04 -5.60
N CYS A 459 -27.49 -4.30 -6.57
CA CYS A 459 -27.66 -2.87 -6.73
C CYS A 459 -28.64 -2.54 -7.84
N ILE A 460 -29.31 -1.40 -7.72
CA ILE A 460 -30.13 -0.80 -8.78
C ILE A 460 -29.84 0.70 -8.87
N CYS A 461 -29.69 1.22 -10.08
CA CYS A 461 -29.78 2.65 -10.34
C CYS A 461 -31.26 3.06 -10.29
N GLU A 462 -31.68 3.75 -9.24
CA GLU A 462 -33.08 4.05 -8.99
C GLU A 462 -33.53 5.32 -9.74
N GLU A 463 -34.59 5.20 -10.54
CA GLU A 463 -35.04 6.29 -11.42
C GLU A 463 -35.54 7.53 -10.68
N SER A 464 -36.21 7.36 -9.54
CA SER A 464 -36.76 8.46 -8.73
C SER A 464 -35.70 9.32 -8.05
N THR A 465 -34.57 8.74 -7.66
CA THR A 465 -33.50 9.43 -6.92
C THR A 465 -32.26 9.70 -7.76
N LYS A 466 -32.10 9.03 -8.91
CA LYS A 466 -30.87 8.99 -9.72
C LYS A 466 -29.64 8.54 -8.91
N THR A 467 -29.84 7.73 -7.87
CA THR A 467 -28.76 7.16 -7.06
C THR A 467 -28.76 5.64 -7.09
N VAL A 468 -27.60 5.03 -6.82
CA VAL A 468 -27.48 3.59 -6.71
C VAL A 468 -27.89 3.14 -5.31
N THR A 469 -28.91 2.29 -5.23
CA THR A 469 -29.33 1.61 -3.99
C THR A 469 -28.92 0.15 -4.04
N CYS A 470 -28.09 -0.28 -3.08
CA CYS A 470 -27.62 -1.66 -2.96
C CYS A 470 -28.26 -2.38 -1.76
N LYS A 471 -28.58 -3.66 -1.94
CA LYS A 471 -29.05 -4.57 -0.87
C LYS A 471 -28.19 -5.83 -0.86
N PRO A 472 -27.84 -6.41 0.32
CA PRO A 472 -27.09 -7.66 0.39
C PRO A 472 -27.72 -8.75 -0.50
N LYS A 473 -26.90 -9.46 -1.25
CA LYS A 473 -27.34 -10.56 -2.12
C LYS A 473 -27.99 -11.65 -1.26
N ALA A 474 -29.23 -11.99 -1.56
CA ALA A 474 -29.93 -13.06 -0.86
C ALA A 474 -29.39 -14.41 -1.32
N CYS A 475 -28.57 -15.05 -0.49
CA CYS A 475 -28.12 -16.41 -0.73
C CYS A 475 -29.25 -17.42 -0.49
N PRO A 476 -29.33 -18.50 -1.30
CA PRO A 476 -30.27 -19.58 -1.03
C PRO A 476 -29.93 -20.23 0.32
N THR A 477 -30.95 -20.56 1.11
CA THR A 477 -30.77 -21.21 2.41
C THR A 477 -30.04 -22.53 2.21
N PRO A 478 -28.85 -22.75 2.80
CA PRO A 478 -28.13 -24.00 2.63
C PRO A 478 -28.97 -25.19 3.11
N PRO A 479 -29.08 -26.28 2.33
CA PRO A 479 -29.77 -27.48 2.81
C PRO A 479 -29.08 -28.00 4.07
N ILE A 480 -29.87 -28.40 5.06
CA ILE A 480 -29.36 -28.91 6.34
C ILE A 480 -28.74 -30.29 6.11
N THR A 481 -27.46 -30.31 5.79
CA THR A 481 -26.68 -31.53 5.59
C THR A 481 -26.19 -32.02 6.95
N ASN A 482 -26.88 -32.98 7.56
CA ASN A 482 -26.37 -33.65 8.75
C ASN A 482 -25.21 -34.59 8.36
N CYS A 483 -24.01 -34.35 8.89
CA CYS A 483 -22.88 -35.26 8.72
C CYS A 483 -23.08 -36.49 9.64
N ILE A 484 -23.58 -37.59 9.06
CA ILE A 484 -24.01 -38.78 9.83
C ILE A 484 -22.83 -39.71 10.22
N GLY A 485 -21.67 -39.58 9.59
CA GLY A 485 -20.50 -40.44 9.86
C GLY A 485 -19.58 -39.91 10.97
N PRO A 486 -18.98 -40.78 11.81
CA PRO A 486 -17.98 -40.36 12.79
C PRO A 486 -16.76 -39.73 12.10
N GLY A 487 -16.18 -38.71 12.73
CA GLY A 487 -15.07 -37.93 12.18
C GLY A 487 -15.47 -36.88 11.13
N PHE A 488 -16.69 -36.90 10.59
CA PHE A 488 -17.15 -35.87 9.65
C PHE A 488 -17.75 -34.68 10.40
N VAL A 489 -17.21 -33.49 10.15
CA VAL A 489 -17.66 -32.23 10.73
C VAL A 489 -18.24 -31.34 9.65
N LEU A 490 -19.32 -30.62 9.97
CA LEU A 490 -19.92 -29.65 9.06
C LEU A 490 -19.04 -28.39 8.99
N VAL A 491 -18.46 -28.12 7.82
CA VAL A 491 -17.62 -26.95 7.58
C VAL A 491 -18.33 -26.00 6.62
N ASN A 492 -18.34 -24.70 6.95
CA ASN A 492 -18.84 -23.67 6.06
C ASN A 492 -17.74 -23.31 5.04
N GLN A 493 -18.03 -23.43 3.75
CA GLN A 493 -17.10 -23.16 2.65
C GLN A 493 -17.75 -22.22 1.63
N THR A 494 -16.95 -21.42 0.93
CA THR A 494 -17.45 -20.56 -0.16
C THR A 494 -18.00 -21.43 -1.31
N MET A 495 -19.18 -21.08 -1.83
CA MET A 495 -19.84 -21.84 -2.88
C MET A 495 -19.09 -21.68 -4.21
N PRO A 496 -18.63 -22.76 -4.88
CA PRO A 496 -17.82 -22.64 -6.10
C PRO A 496 -18.52 -21.95 -7.28
N SER A 497 -19.85 -22.00 -7.33
CA SER A 497 -20.69 -21.35 -8.35
C SER A 497 -21.04 -19.90 -8.04
N ASP A 498 -20.90 -19.46 -6.78
CA ASP A 498 -21.24 -18.11 -6.33
C ASP A 498 -20.32 -17.69 -5.17
N PRO A 499 -19.22 -16.95 -5.45
CA PRO A 499 -18.25 -16.55 -4.43
C PRO A 499 -18.83 -15.71 -3.27
N CYS A 500 -20.03 -15.17 -3.45
CA CYS A 500 -20.73 -14.37 -2.44
C CYS A 500 -21.56 -15.19 -1.46
N CYS A 501 -21.78 -16.47 -1.74
CA CYS A 501 -22.56 -17.37 -0.89
C CYS A 501 -21.70 -18.46 -0.29
N SER A 502 -22.10 -18.93 0.89
CA SER A 502 -21.44 -20.03 1.58
C SER A 502 -22.36 -21.26 1.62
N THR A 503 -21.75 -22.44 1.59
CA THR A 503 -22.41 -23.73 1.59
C THR A 503 -21.78 -24.65 2.63
N PHE A 504 -22.55 -25.57 3.19
CA PHE A 504 -22.05 -26.52 4.17
C PHE A 504 -21.60 -27.81 3.50
N VAL A 505 -20.37 -28.23 3.79
CA VAL A 505 -19.76 -29.47 3.29
C VAL A 505 -19.28 -30.29 4.48
N CYS A 506 -19.52 -31.61 4.45
CA CYS A 506 -18.99 -32.52 5.46
C CYS A 506 -17.52 -32.82 5.18
N GLN A 507 -16.62 -32.33 6.04
CA GLN A 507 -15.18 -32.53 5.93
C GLN A 507 -14.69 -33.51 7.00
N CYS A 508 -13.75 -34.39 6.63
CA CYS A 508 -13.17 -35.35 7.56
C CYS A 508 -12.13 -34.68 8.47
N HIS A 509 -12.34 -34.78 9.78
CA HIS A 509 -11.43 -34.34 10.82
C HIS A 509 -11.07 -35.54 11.71
N SER A 510 -9.90 -36.14 11.46
CA SER A 510 -9.44 -37.37 12.12
C SER A 510 -9.29 -37.26 13.64
N ASN A 511 -9.15 -36.05 14.19
CA ASN A 511 -9.08 -35.77 15.62
C ASN A 511 -10.45 -35.85 16.34
N THR A 512 -11.58 -35.90 15.62
CA THR A 512 -12.92 -36.11 16.21
C THR A 512 -13.38 -37.57 16.12
N CYS A 513 -12.51 -38.48 15.67
CA CYS A 513 -12.79 -39.92 15.67
C CYS A 513 -12.77 -40.51 17.10
N PRO A 514 -13.75 -41.37 17.45
CA PRO A 514 -13.79 -41.99 18.77
C PRO A 514 -12.62 -42.97 18.97
N ILE A 515 -11.90 -42.82 20.07
CA ILE A 515 -10.83 -43.74 20.48
C ILE A 515 -11.48 -45.07 20.86
N THR A 516 -11.12 -46.14 20.14
CA THR A 516 -11.62 -47.49 20.39
C THR A 516 -10.44 -48.39 20.75
N ASP A 517 -10.25 -48.64 22.05
CA ASP A 517 -9.28 -49.64 22.52
C ASP A 517 -9.81 -51.05 22.25
N MET A 518 -8.99 -51.88 21.60
CA MET A 518 -9.34 -53.26 21.28
C MET A 518 -8.12 -54.16 21.47
N ASN A 519 -8.21 -55.06 22.46
CA ASN A 519 -7.22 -56.11 22.68
C ASN A 519 -7.58 -57.33 21.82
N CYS A 520 -6.66 -57.77 20.95
CA CYS A 520 -6.83 -59.02 20.21
C CYS A 520 -6.60 -60.23 21.12
N PRO A 521 -7.30 -61.36 20.87
CA PRO A 521 -7.02 -62.62 21.56
C PRO A 521 -5.61 -63.14 21.25
N VAL A 522 -5.08 -63.97 22.15
CA VAL A 522 -3.75 -64.58 22.02
C VAL A 522 -3.65 -65.36 20.70
N GLY A 523 -2.51 -65.21 20.00
CA GLY A 523 -2.32 -65.71 18.65
C GLY A 523 -2.77 -64.75 17.53
N TYR A 524 -3.36 -63.59 17.83
CA TYR A 524 -3.78 -62.61 16.81
C TYR A 524 -3.14 -61.23 17.05
N MET A 525 -3.07 -60.40 16.01
CA MET A 525 -2.51 -59.03 16.07
C MET A 525 -3.45 -57.98 15.44
N PRO A 526 -3.51 -56.75 15.98
CA PRO A 526 -4.40 -55.70 15.48
C PRO A 526 -3.85 -55.02 14.22
N VAL A 527 -4.72 -54.82 13.22
CA VAL A 527 -4.38 -54.22 11.92
C VAL A 527 -5.17 -52.94 11.67
N VAL A 528 -4.43 -51.89 11.30
CA VAL A 528 -4.82 -50.55 10.80
C VAL A 528 -5.55 -50.51 9.45
N SER A 529 -6.84 -50.16 9.32
CA SER A 529 -7.39 -49.77 8.00
C SER A 529 -8.47 -48.69 8.07
N VAL A 530 -8.48 -47.75 7.10
CA VAL A 530 -9.61 -46.83 6.86
C VAL A 530 -10.38 -47.35 5.64
N PRO A 531 -11.67 -47.74 5.78
CA PRO A 531 -12.48 -48.17 4.64
C PRO A 531 -12.79 -47.01 3.68
N GLU A 532 -12.94 -47.30 2.38
CA GLU A 532 -13.35 -46.30 1.38
C GLU A 532 -14.66 -45.62 1.79
N GLY A 533 -14.70 -44.29 1.65
CA GLY A 533 -15.85 -43.46 2.02
C GLY A 533 -16.01 -43.16 3.52
N LYS A 534 -15.16 -43.68 4.42
CA LYS A 534 -15.19 -43.37 5.86
C LYS A 534 -14.04 -42.45 6.27
N CYS A 535 -14.26 -41.65 7.32
CA CYS A 535 -13.24 -40.76 7.88
C CYS A 535 -12.38 -41.44 8.96
N CYS A 536 -12.98 -42.30 9.80
CA CYS A 536 -12.30 -42.92 10.94
C CYS A 536 -11.71 -44.30 10.63
N PRO A 537 -10.55 -44.66 11.21
CA PRO A 537 -9.94 -45.97 11.06
C PRO A 537 -10.69 -47.05 11.84
N GLU A 538 -10.83 -48.23 11.23
CA GLU A 538 -11.39 -49.45 11.82
C GLU A 538 -10.28 -50.46 12.12
N ARG A 539 -10.29 -51.04 13.32
CA ARG A 539 -9.30 -52.02 13.80
C ARG A 539 -9.85 -53.44 13.65
N ARG A 540 -9.04 -54.38 13.14
CA ARG A 540 -9.38 -55.81 13.03
C ARG A 540 -8.22 -56.68 13.51
N CYS A 541 -8.50 -57.91 13.97
CA CYS A 541 -7.46 -58.85 14.39
C CYS A 541 -7.17 -59.87 13.29
N GLU A 542 -5.89 -60.07 12.96
CA GLU A 542 -5.42 -61.07 11.98
C GLU A 542 -4.52 -62.12 12.67
N PRO A 543 -4.56 -63.41 12.27
CA PRO A 543 -3.83 -64.49 12.94
C PRO A 543 -2.31 -64.40 12.73
N LYS A 544 -1.57 -64.64 13.81
CA LYS A 544 -0.10 -64.77 13.83
C LYS A 544 0.33 -66.18 13.40
N ARG A 545 1.58 -66.31 12.96
CA ARG A 545 2.22 -67.58 12.59
C ARG A 545 2.80 -68.31 13.81
N VAL A 546 1.94 -68.71 14.76
CA VAL A 546 2.31 -69.41 16.01
C VAL A 546 1.29 -70.50 16.35
N CYS A 547 1.68 -71.48 17.17
CA CYS A 547 0.70 -72.35 17.84
C CYS A 547 0.20 -71.68 19.12
N VAL A 548 -1.02 -71.95 19.54
CA VAL A 548 -1.54 -71.50 20.85
C VAL A 548 -1.96 -72.72 21.68
N HIS A 549 -1.48 -72.79 22.92
CA HIS A 549 -1.87 -73.81 23.89
C HIS A 549 -1.97 -73.19 25.28
N LYS A 550 -3.11 -73.38 25.97
CA LYS A 550 -3.39 -72.80 27.30
C LYS A 550 -3.06 -71.30 27.39
N ASP A 551 -3.47 -70.54 26.37
CA ASP A 551 -3.26 -69.09 26.24
C ASP A 551 -1.79 -68.61 26.17
N TYR A 552 -0.85 -69.50 25.81
CA TYR A 552 0.53 -69.15 25.47
C TYR A 552 0.82 -69.35 23.97
N GLU A 553 1.58 -68.43 23.38
CA GLU A 553 2.07 -68.50 21.99
C GLU A 553 3.37 -69.31 21.92
N TYR A 554 3.38 -70.39 21.15
CA TYR A 554 4.55 -71.24 20.91
C TYR A 554 5.05 -71.03 19.47
N GLN A 555 6.35 -70.79 19.35
CA GLN A 555 7.02 -70.71 18.04
C GLN A 555 7.13 -72.10 17.40
N PRO A 556 7.16 -72.21 16.06
CA PRO A 556 7.37 -73.49 15.39
C PRO A 556 8.67 -74.18 15.84
N GLY A 557 8.60 -75.50 16.03
CA GLY A 557 9.69 -76.31 16.57
C GLY A 557 9.80 -76.31 18.10
N SER A 558 9.07 -75.44 18.83
CA SER A 558 9.09 -75.44 20.30
C SER A 558 8.29 -76.62 20.87
N SER A 559 8.83 -77.27 21.90
CA SER A 559 8.10 -78.25 22.71
C SER A 559 6.96 -77.58 23.50
N VAL A 560 5.83 -78.27 23.61
CA VAL A 560 4.60 -77.79 24.26
C VAL A 560 4.28 -78.70 25.46
N PRO A 561 3.85 -78.18 26.62
CA PRO A 561 3.60 -79.00 27.81
C PRO A 561 2.58 -80.13 27.58
N ALA A 562 3.06 -81.37 27.67
CA ALA A 562 2.32 -82.61 27.39
C ALA A 562 1.89 -83.36 28.67
N PRO A 563 0.94 -84.31 28.58
CA PRO A 563 0.66 -85.28 29.64
C PRO A 563 1.82 -86.26 29.87
N LEU A 564 1.84 -86.94 31.03
CA LEU A 564 2.88 -87.91 31.38
C LEU A 564 3.10 -88.96 30.28
N CYS A 565 4.38 -89.20 29.98
CA CYS A 565 4.90 -90.11 28.94
C CYS A 565 4.67 -89.70 27.47
N GLN A 566 4.23 -88.46 27.19
CA GLN A 566 4.22 -87.90 25.83
C GLN A 566 5.18 -86.70 25.69
N ASP A 567 5.76 -86.54 24.49
CA ASP A 567 6.45 -85.32 24.06
C ASP A 567 5.63 -84.66 22.93
N CYS A 568 5.41 -83.35 23.00
CA CYS A 568 4.59 -82.59 22.06
C CYS A 568 5.37 -81.40 21.47
N ASN A 569 5.22 -81.10 20.18
CA ASN A 569 5.84 -79.93 19.54
C ASN A 569 4.86 -79.10 18.69
N CYS A 570 5.15 -77.80 18.56
CA CYS A 570 4.50 -76.90 17.63
C CYS A 570 5.06 -77.09 16.22
N THR A 571 4.20 -77.27 15.22
CA THR A 571 4.57 -77.53 13.82
C THR A 571 4.39 -76.28 12.95
N ASN A 572 4.80 -76.33 11.69
CA ASN A 572 4.51 -75.28 10.69
C ASN A 572 3.17 -75.49 9.95
N GLU A 573 2.34 -76.45 10.36
CA GLU A 573 1.08 -76.76 9.68
C GLU A 573 -0.03 -75.82 10.15
N VAL A 574 -0.67 -75.10 9.22
CA VAL A 574 -1.80 -74.21 9.54
C VAL A 574 -3.06 -75.02 9.85
N ASP A 575 -3.75 -74.67 10.93
CA ASP A 575 -5.13 -75.09 11.20
C ASP A 575 -6.11 -74.24 10.36
N PRO A 576 -6.86 -74.86 9.42
CA PRO A 576 -7.78 -74.13 8.56
C PRO A 576 -9.00 -73.51 9.29
N ARG A 577 -9.21 -73.79 10.59
CA ARG A 577 -10.28 -73.15 11.38
C ARG A 577 -9.83 -71.87 12.09
N SER A 578 -8.64 -71.87 12.69
CA SER A 578 -8.10 -70.72 13.42
C SER A 578 -7.14 -69.84 12.61
N GLY A 579 -6.51 -70.38 11.58
CA GLY A 579 -5.41 -69.73 10.84
C GLY A 579 -4.06 -69.76 11.57
N LEU A 580 -4.01 -70.35 12.77
CA LEU A 580 -2.82 -70.55 13.60
C LEU A 580 -2.11 -71.86 13.25
N PHE A 581 -0.96 -72.16 13.87
CA PHE A 581 -0.24 -73.41 13.66
C PHE A 581 -0.67 -74.55 14.62
N LYS A 582 -0.46 -75.81 14.20
CA LYS A 582 -0.87 -77.04 14.90
C LYS A 582 0.22 -77.68 15.77
N ILE A 583 -0.20 -78.41 16.79
CA ILE A 583 0.66 -79.17 17.73
C ILE A 583 0.52 -80.69 17.48
N ARG A 584 1.61 -81.46 17.62
CA ARG A 584 1.67 -82.94 17.46
C ARG A 584 2.44 -83.60 18.62
N CYS A 585 2.19 -84.88 18.94
CA CYS A 585 2.78 -85.57 20.11
C CYS A 585 3.10 -87.08 19.90
N GLU A 586 4.11 -87.62 20.61
CA GLU A 586 4.62 -89.03 20.55
C GLU A 586 5.03 -89.60 21.95
N PHE A 587 5.33 -90.91 22.09
CA PHE A 587 5.53 -91.64 23.40
C PHE A 587 6.98 -92.19 23.65
N GLN A 588 7.39 -92.35 24.92
CA GLN A 588 8.77 -92.67 25.40
C GLN A 588 9.06 -94.18 25.75
N LYS A 589 10.34 -94.58 25.91
CA LYS A 589 10.85 -95.95 26.28
C LYS A 589 11.94 -95.94 27.39
N CYS A 590 12.18 -97.07 28.08
CA CYS A 590 13.07 -97.24 29.26
C CYS A 590 14.34 -98.11 29.05
N GLN A 591 15.26 -98.15 30.03
CA GLN A 591 16.56 -98.87 30.05
C GLN A 591 16.84 -99.49 31.44
N GLU A 592 17.43 -100.71 31.51
CA GLU A 592 17.51 -101.54 32.74
C GLU A 592 18.93 -101.94 33.21
N ASP A 593 20.00 -101.71 32.44
CA ASP A 593 21.40 -102.06 32.83
C ASP A 593 22.06 -100.95 33.70
N CYS A 594 22.79 -101.35 34.76
CA CYS A 594 23.47 -100.45 35.70
C CYS A 594 25.02 -100.57 35.69
N ASP A 595 25.70 -99.47 36.00
CA ASP A 595 27.17 -99.36 36.00
C ASP A 595 27.87 -100.04 37.19
N MET A 596 29.15 -100.41 36.99
CA MET A 596 30.00 -101.06 37.99
C MET A 596 30.10 -100.25 39.30
N GLY A 597 29.60 -100.82 40.41
CA GLY A 597 29.50 -100.15 41.71
C GLY A 597 28.07 -99.72 42.09
N TYR A 598 27.10 -99.96 41.21
CA TYR A 598 25.67 -99.72 41.38
C TYR A 598 24.86 -101.00 41.08
N GLU A 599 23.62 -101.08 41.58
CA GLU A 599 22.71 -102.22 41.41
C GLU A 599 21.26 -101.73 41.16
N TYR A 600 20.48 -102.41 40.31
CA TYR A 600 19.14 -101.95 39.87
C TYR A 600 18.05 -102.23 40.91
N VAL A 601 17.17 -101.27 41.15
CA VAL A 601 16.04 -101.38 42.07
C VAL A 601 14.77 -100.76 41.43
N GLU A 602 13.68 -101.52 41.42
CA GLU A 602 12.36 -101.05 40.95
C GLU A 602 11.68 -100.17 42.02
N THR A 603 10.85 -99.21 41.59
CA THR A 603 10.22 -98.21 42.48
C THR A 603 8.69 -98.19 42.37
N ASP A 604 8.01 -98.41 43.50
CA ASP A 604 6.54 -98.55 43.62
C ASP A 604 5.72 -97.24 43.46
N SER A 605 6.30 -96.16 42.92
CA SER A 605 5.79 -94.80 43.06
C SER A 605 5.30 -94.12 41.76
N GLY A 606 4.88 -94.89 40.76
CA GLY A 606 4.20 -94.36 39.56
C GLY A 606 5.10 -93.58 38.59
N GLU A 607 6.42 -93.76 38.67
CA GLU A 607 7.38 -93.30 37.66
C GLU A 607 7.46 -94.30 36.50
N CYS A 608 7.85 -93.86 35.30
CA CYS A 608 7.77 -94.70 34.09
C CYS A 608 8.87 -95.78 33.98
N CYS A 609 9.99 -95.66 34.71
CA CYS A 609 11.14 -96.59 34.71
C CYS A 609 11.76 -96.67 36.14
N GLY A 610 12.49 -97.76 36.47
CA GLY A 610 13.19 -97.93 37.77
C GLY A 610 14.59 -97.26 37.86
N LYS A 611 15.34 -97.50 38.95
CA LYS A 611 16.56 -96.74 39.31
C LYS A 611 17.72 -97.59 39.84
N CYS A 612 18.96 -97.25 39.47
CA CYS A 612 20.20 -97.85 40.00
C CYS A 612 20.68 -97.17 41.30
N VAL A 613 21.17 -97.93 42.29
CA VAL A 613 21.64 -97.43 43.61
C VAL A 613 23.10 -97.84 43.89
N GLN A 614 23.90 -96.95 44.50
CA GLN A 614 25.36 -97.13 44.69
C GLN A 614 25.72 -97.98 45.91
N THR A 615 26.76 -98.82 45.80
CA THR A 615 27.26 -99.65 46.94
C THR A 615 28.74 -99.48 47.28
N HIS A 616 29.59 -98.92 46.41
CA HIS A 616 31.05 -98.81 46.63
C HIS A 616 31.67 -97.50 46.07
N CYS A 617 32.80 -97.07 46.65
CA CYS A 617 33.69 -96.04 46.10
C CYS A 617 34.63 -96.64 45.03
N VAL A 618 34.78 -95.99 43.87
CA VAL A 618 35.68 -96.43 42.77
C VAL A 618 36.81 -95.42 42.56
N VAL A 619 38.07 -95.83 42.75
CA VAL A 619 39.27 -95.01 42.47
C VAL A 619 40.02 -95.54 41.24
N SER A 620 40.14 -94.72 40.20
CA SER A 620 41.00 -95.00 39.04
C SER A 620 42.46 -94.73 39.39
N VAL A 621 43.35 -95.72 39.26
CA VAL A 621 44.79 -95.59 39.56
C VAL A 621 45.62 -95.38 38.29
N ASN A 622 45.19 -95.97 37.17
CA ASN A 622 45.58 -95.69 35.78
C ASN A 622 44.41 -96.15 34.87
N ASP A 623 44.38 -95.77 33.59
CA ASP A 623 43.16 -95.85 32.74
C ASP A 623 42.45 -97.23 32.70
N ASP A 624 43.17 -98.35 32.81
CA ASP A 624 42.59 -99.70 32.85
C ASP A 624 42.54 -100.36 34.25
N THR A 625 42.94 -99.67 35.33
CA THR A 625 42.93 -100.23 36.70
C THR A 625 42.15 -99.37 37.68
N LYS A 626 40.92 -99.83 37.97
CA LYS A 626 40.02 -99.28 38.98
C LYS A 626 40.11 -100.09 40.27
N LYS A 627 40.18 -99.43 41.42
CA LYS A 627 40.26 -100.04 42.75
C LYS A 627 39.08 -99.60 43.61
N LEU A 628 38.39 -100.57 44.20
CA LEU A 628 37.29 -100.31 45.12
C LEU A 628 37.85 -99.99 46.51
N LEU A 629 37.38 -98.89 47.10
CA LEU A 629 37.65 -98.52 48.49
C LEU A 629 36.38 -98.68 49.33
N LYS A 630 36.55 -99.07 50.60
CA LYS A 630 35.44 -99.07 51.57
C LYS A 630 35.36 -97.72 52.32
N PRO A 631 34.20 -97.36 52.88
CA PRO A 631 34.06 -96.11 53.65
C PRO A 631 35.10 -96.03 54.78
N GLY A 632 35.85 -94.93 54.81
CA GLY A 632 36.91 -94.65 55.79
C GLY A 632 38.35 -94.96 55.37
N GLU A 633 38.58 -95.61 54.22
CA GLU A 633 39.91 -96.07 53.79
C GLU A 633 40.70 -94.99 53.00
N THR A 634 42.02 -94.85 53.26
CA THR A 634 42.92 -93.85 52.63
C THR A 634 44.13 -94.49 51.96
N TRP A 635 44.51 -94.01 50.77
CA TRP A 635 45.60 -94.55 49.93
C TRP A 635 46.38 -93.45 49.18
N SER A 636 47.67 -93.66 48.92
CA SER A 636 48.53 -92.75 48.13
C SER A 636 49.62 -93.48 47.34
N SER A 637 49.97 -92.94 46.17
CA SER A 637 50.99 -93.52 45.26
C SER A 637 52.43 -93.22 45.72
N THR A 638 53.35 -94.13 45.41
CA THR A 638 54.80 -93.97 45.65
C THR A 638 55.47 -92.93 44.75
N GLU A 639 54.85 -92.54 43.64
CA GLU A 639 55.43 -91.63 42.65
C GLU A 639 55.09 -90.15 42.87
N ASN A 640 53.93 -89.84 43.48
CA ASN A 640 53.51 -88.47 43.77
C ASN A 640 53.21 -88.28 45.25
N LYS A 641 54.23 -87.87 46.02
CA LYS A 641 54.15 -87.66 47.49
C LYS A 641 53.31 -86.46 47.93
N CYS A 642 52.65 -85.76 47.00
CA CYS A 642 51.79 -84.61 47.28
C CYS A 642 50.31 -84.89 46.96
N GLN A 643 49.88 -86.17 46.87
CA GLN A 643 48.51 -86.56 46.51
C GLN A 643 48.01 -87.83 47.26
N HIS A 644 46.86 -87.73 47.94
CA HIS A 644 46.26 -88.81 48.76
C HIS A 644 44.74 -88.92 48.52
N TYR A 645 44.20 -90.13 48.44
CA TYR A 645 42.79 -90.43 48.18
C TYR A 645 42.12 -91.11 49.38
N THR A 646 40.95 -90.64 49.80
CA THR A 646 40.15 -91.21 50.91
C THR A 646 38.70 -91.43 50.49
N CYS A 647 38.11 -92.61 50.73
CA CYS A 647 36.67 -92.82 50.58
C CYS A 647 35.93 -92.39 51.85
N VAL A 648 34.93 -91.52 51.73
CA VAL A 648 34.06 -91.08 52.83
C VAL A 648 32.59 -91.10 52.41
N GLU A 649 31.73 -91.35 53.38
CA GLU A 649 30.28 -91.33 53.26
C GLU A 649 29.79 -89.88 53.45
N VAL A 650 29.04 -89.36 52.46
CA VAL A 650 28.53 -87.98 52.47
C VAL A 650 27.07 -88.01 52.05
N GLY A 651 26.19 -87.92 53.05
CA GLY A 651 24.77 -88.26 52.87
C GLY A 651 24.62 -89.74 52.47
N ASP A 652 23.62 -90.05 51.65
CA ASP A 652 23.33 -91.42 51.18
C ASP A 652 24.26 -91.86 50.00
N THR A 653 25.44 -91.25 49.84
CA THR A 653 26.35 -91.52 48.72
C THR A 653 27.81 -91.68 49.14
N LEU A 654 28.52 -92.64 48.54
CA LEU A 654 29.92 -92.96 48.83
C LEU A 654 30.86 -92.23 47.87
N THR A 655 31.69 -91.33 48.40
CA THR A 655 32.51 -90.39 47.60
C THR A 655 33.99 -90.50 47.92
N THR A 656 34.83 -90.53 46.88
CA THR A 656 36.29 -90.51 47.01
C THR A 656 36.85 -89.09 46.95
N PHE A 657 37.42 -88.61 48.05
CA PHE A 657 38.09 -87.31 48.13
C PHE A 657 39.57 -87.45 47.78
N ASN A 658 40.02 -86.71 46.76
CA ASN A 658 41.43 -86.56 46.41
C ASN A 658 41.97 -85.27 47.04
N SER A 659 42.96 -85.40 47.91
CA SER A 659 43.68 -84.29 48.54
C SER A 659 45.06 -84.14 47.90
N GLN A 660 45.23 -83.05 47.14
CA GLN A 660 46.48 -82.71 46.46
C GLN A 660 47.07 -81.43 47.06
N ILE A 661 48.35 -81.45 47.44
CA ILE A 661 49.06 -80.26 47.94
C ILE A 661 49.45 -79.40 46.74
N VAL A 662 48.65 -78.39 46.43
CA VAL A 662 48.88 -77.48 45.30
C VAL A 662 49.83 -76.35 45.70
N CYS A 663 50.98 -76.27 45.03
CA CYS A 663 51.92 -75.16 45.20
C CYS A 663 51.45 -73.91 44.41
N PRO A 664 51.61 -72.69 44.94
CA PRO A 664 51.40 -71.45 44.19
C PRO A 664 52.33 -71.36 42.95
N PRO A 665 51.89 -70.72 41.84
CA PRO A 665 52.66 -70.65 40.60
C PRO A 665 53.97 -69.87 40.80
N PHE A 666 55.10 -70.51 40.48
CA PHE A 666 56.44 -70.01 40.78
C PHE A 666 57.20 -69.64 39.48
N GLN A 667 57.38 -68.35 39.22
CA GLN A 667 58.11 -67.84 38.04
C GLN A 667 59.52 -67.33 38.37
N GLN A 668 60.52 -68.07 37.90
CA GLN A 668 61.95 -67.79 38.14
C GLN A 668 62.40 -66.40 37.64
N SER A 669 61.75 -65.86 36.60
CA SER A 669 61.99 -64.54 36.02
C SER A 669 61.58 -63.37 36.91
N ASN A 670 60.59 -63.57 37.79
CA ASN A 670 60.09 -62.52 38.66
C ASN A 670 60.93 -62.43 39.95
N CYS A 671 61.72 -63.45 40.26
CA CYS A 671 62.63 -63.47 41.39
C CYS A 671 63.85 -62.55 41.18
N GLN A 672 64.35 -61.93 42.25
CA GLN A 672 65.71 -61.36 42.22
C GLN A 672 66.74 -62.49 42.07
N PRO A 673 67.74 -62.37 41.16
CA PRO A 673 68.74 -63.40 40.94
C PRO A 673 69.44 -63.83 42.24
N GLY A 674 69.50 -65.14 42.50
CA GLY A 674 70.13 -65.72 43.68
C GLY A 674 69.22 -65.94 44.91
N THR A 675 67.93 -65.59 44.87
CA THR A 675 67.05 -65.63 46.06
C THR A 675 66.13 -66.86 46.17
N ILE A 676 66.36 -67.92 45.38
CA ILE A 676 65.41 -69.03 45.20
C ILE A 676 65.75 -70.22 46.10
N GLN A 677 64.77 -70.71 46.88
CA GLN A 677 64.91 -71.84 47.80
C GLN A 677 63.68 -72.77 47.75
N THR A 678 63.82 -74.02 48.23
CA THR A 678 62.71 -75.00 48.30
C THR A 678 62.26 -75.14 49.76
N ALA A 679 60.94 -75.16 49.99
CA ALA A 679 60.35 -75.22 51.32
C ALA A 679 60.58 -76.59 52.00
N ALA A 680 60.60 -76.60 53.33
CA ALA A 680 60.99 -77.75 54.16
C ALA A 680 60.08 -79.00 54.03
N ASN A 681 58.90 -78.86 53.41
CA ASN A 681 57.99 -79.98 53.10
C ASN A 681 58.31 -80.67 51.76
N GLY A 682 59.35 -80.26 51.05
CA GLY A 682 59.85 -80.93 49.84
C GLY A 682 59.02 -80.74 48.57
N CYS A 683 57.87 -80.04 48.61
CA CYS A 683 56.96 -79.94 47.47
C CYS A 683 57.04 -78.60 46.70
N CYS A 684 57.32 -77.45 47.35
CA CYS A 684 57.18 -76.10 46.74
C CYS A 684 58.46 -75.21 46.81
N LYS A 685 58.61 -74.26 45.88
CA LYS A 685 59.74 -73.28 45.81
C LYS A 685 59.30 -71.84 46.13
N ILE A 686 60.21 -71.02 46.67
CA ILE A 686 59.98 -69.61 47.10
C ILE A 686 61.14 -68.67 46.69
N CYS A 687 60.87 -67.37 46.55
CA CYS A 687 61.86 -66.33 46.21
C CYS A 687 61.39 -64.90 46.54
N VAL A 688 62.22 -63.87 46.28
CA VAL A 688 61.88 -62.44 46.47
C VAL A 688 61.57 -61.76 45.13
N GLU A 689 60.38 -61.20 44.94
CA GLU A 689 59.86 -60.77 43.63
C GLU A 689 60.17 -59.31 43.19
N ARG A 690 60.17 -59.07 41.87
CA ARG A 690 60.40 -57.79 41.17
C ARG A 690 59.08 -57.14 40.70
N LYS A 691 58.55 -56.20 41.50
CA LYS A 691 57.51 -55.16 41.27
C LYS A 691 56.37 -55.38 40.23
N LYS A 692 55.13 -55.20 40.71
CA LYS A 692 53.85 -55.23 39.96
C LYS A 692 53.65 -53.99 39.06
N GLY A 693 52.98 -54.16 37.91
CA GLY A 693 52.63 -53.09 36.95
C GLY A 693 51.14 -53.04 36.54
N CYS A 694 50.79 -52.07 35.71
CA CYS A 694 49.44 -51.82 35.15
C CYS A 694 48.93 -52.97 34.26
N LYS A 695 47.65 -53.34 34.39
CA LYS A 695 46.99 -54.42 33.64
C LYS A 695 45.53 -54.11 33.32
N VAL A 696 44.97 -54.80 32.33
CA VAL A 696 43.52 -54.80 32.05
C VAL A 696 42.80 -55.67 33.09
N VAL A 697 41.64 -55.21 33.57
CA VAL A 697 40.73 -55.96 34.43
C VAL A 697 39.36 -56.07 33.73
N PRO A 698 38.82 -57.28 33.49
CA PRO A 698 37.52 -57.45 32.86
C PRO A 698 36.39 -57.07 33.82
N MET A 699 35.37 -56.39 33.30
CA MET A 699 34.15 -56.01 34.02
C MET A 699 32.97 -56.01 33.06
N LYS A 700 31.82 -56.49 33.53
CA LYS A 700 30.52 -56.39 32.84
C LYS A 700 29.59 -55.49 33.65
N THR A 701 28.82 -54.64 32.98
CA THR A 701 27.84 -53.77 33.63
C THR A 701 26.81 -53.25 32.62
N HIS A 702 25.65 -52.80 33.10
CA HIS A 702 24.68 -52.08 32.27
C HIS A 702 25.13 -50.63 32.07
N VAL A 703 25.12 -50.13 30.83
CA VAL A 703 25.44 -48.74 30.54
C VAL A 703 24.20 -47.88 30.82
N MET A 704 24.38 -46.76 31.52
CA MET A 704 23.31 -45.79 31.79
C MET A 704 23.70 -44.39 31.30
N HIS A 705 22.82 -43.73 30.55
CA HIS A 705 22.99 -42.35 30.13
C HIS A 705 21.66 -41.60 30.12
N LYS A 706 21.61 -40.42 30.77
CA LYS A 706 20.44 -39.51 30.80
C LYS A 706 19.08 -40.15 31.16
N GLY A 707 19.09 -41.18 32.03
CA GLY A 707 17.85 -41.88 32.45
C GLY A 707 17.46 -43.06 31.55
N CYS A 708 18.33 -43.44 30.61
CA CYS A 708 18.20 -44.60 29.73
C CYS A 708 19.25 -45.65 30.08
N GLN A 709 18.92 -46.94 29.99
CA GLN A 709 19.80 -48.06 30.38
C GLN A 709 19.89 -49.11 29.26
N SER A 710 21.05 -49.75 29.08
CA SER A 710 21.19 -50.93 28.20
C SER A 710 20.40 -52.10 28.78
N TYR A 711 19.73 -52.89 27.94
CA TYR A 711 18.91 -54.00 28.43
C TYR A 711 19.73 -55.19 28.97
N GLN A 712 20.99 -55.32 28.55
CA GLN A 712 21.93 -56.34 29.01
C GLN A 712 23.24 -55.70 29.49
N GLU A 713 23.99 -56.44 30.31
CA GLU A 713 25.36 -56.07 30.68
C GLU A 713 26.30 -56.18 29.48
N VAL A 714 27.11 -55.16 29.28
CA VAL A 714 28.12 -55.10 28.23
C VAL A 714 29.53 -55.18 28.84
N ASP A 715 30.46 -55.79 28.11
CA ASP A 715 31.87 -55.86 28.50
C ASP A 715 32.51 -54.46 28.47
N MET A 716 32.82 -53.93 29.64
CA MET A 716 33.45 -52.62 29.85
C MET A 716 34.70 -52.77 30.76
N PRO A 717 35.75 -53.46 30.28
CA PRO A 717 37.01 -53.60 31.00
C PRO A 717 37.67 -52.26 31.32
N TYR A 718 38.48 -52.22 32.39
CA TYR A 718 39.19 -51.02 32.84
C TYR A 718 40.66 -51.32 33.19
N CYS A 719 41.46 -50.27 33.35
CA CYS A 719 42.88 -50.40 33.71
C CYS A 719 43.09 -50.31 35.22
N GLU A 720 43.82 -51.27 35.79
CA GLU A 720 44.18 -51.27 37.20
C GLU A 720 45.66 -51.61 37.41
N GLY A 721 46.31 -50.90 38.31
CA GLY A 721 47.68 -51.16 38.75
C GLY A 721 48.51 -49.89 38.90
N SER A 722 49.76 -50.06 39.32
CA SER A 722 50.67 -48.96 39.61
C SER A 722 51.63 -48.70 38.46
N CYS A 723 51.89 -47.42 38.20
CA CYS A 723 52.87 -46.93 37.23
C CYS A 723 53.91 -46.06 37.93
N ASN A 724 55.15 -46.06 37.42
CA ASN A 724 56.29 -45.42 38.09
C ASN A 724 56.27 -43.90 37.92
N THR A 725 55.56 -43.20 38.80
CA THR A 725 55.70 -41.75 38.94
C THR A 725 57.02 -41.41 39.65
N PHE A 726 57.68 -40.31 39.26
CA PHE A 726 58.82 -39.77 39.99
C PHE A 726 58.84 -38.24 39.97
N THR A 727 59.53 -37.68 40.96
CA THR A 727 59.96 -36.28 40.98
C THR A 727 61.43 -36.28 41.32
N LYS A 728 62.28 -35.69 40.46
CA LYS A 728 63.72 -35.56 40.72
C LYS A 728 64.18 -34.17 40.31
N TYR A 729 65.18 -33.63 40.99
CA TYR A 729 65.84 -32.42 40.54
C TYR A 729 66.62 -32.71 39.23
N SER A 730 66.48 -31.86 38.22
CA SER A 730 67.23 -31.96 36.97
C SER A 730 68.20 -30.79 36.86
N GLU A 731 69.48 -31.08 37.08
CA GLU A 731 70.56 -30.09 37.08
C GLU A 731 70.63 -29.32 35.74
N ALA A 732 70.44 -30.01 34.61
CA ALA A 732 70.43 -29.42 33.27
C ALA A 732 69.27 -28.44 33.00
N ALA A 733 68.22 -28.45 33.84
CA ALA A 733 67.09 -27.52 33.77
C ALA A 733 66.98 -26.61 35.00
N ALA A 734 67.91 -26.73 35.96
CA ALA A 734 67.92 -26.07 37.27
C ALA A 734 66.61 -26.17 38.10
N ALA A 735 65.75 -27.14 37.80
CA ALA A 735 64.39 -27.24 38.32
C ALA A 735 63.99 -28.68 38.67
N MET A 736 62.90 -28.83 39.44
CA MET A 736 62.30 -30.14 39.71
C MET A 736 61.61 -30.67 38.45
N GLN A 737 62.12 -31.80 37.95
CA GLN A 737 61.50 -32.55 36.86
C GLN A 737 60.50 -33.56 37.45
N HIS A 738 59.24 -33.35 37.12
CA HIS A 738 58.14 -34.23 37.50
C HIS A 738 57.78 -35.14 36.32
N SER A 739 57.70 -36.44 36.56
CA SER A 739 57.21 -37.44 35.60
C SER A 739 56.07 -38.19 36.27
N CYS A 740 54.84 -37.75 36.00
CA CYS A 740 53.66 -38.51 36.36
C CYS A 740 53.36 -39.48 35.20
N SER A 741 53.28 -40.77 35.51
CA SER A 741 52.69 -41.77 34.63
C SER A 741 51.57 -42.48 35.37
N CYS A 742 50.35 -42.46 34.82
CA CYS A 742 49.21 -43.18 35.37
C CYS A 742 48.96 -44.47 34.59
N CYS A 743 48.39 -45.48 35.25
CA CYS A 743 47.82 -46.64 34.59
C CYS A 743 46.58 -46.18 33.82
N ARG A 744 46.62 -46.26 32.49
CA ARG A 744 45.53 -45.86 31.60
C ARG A 744 45.46 -46.76 30.38
N GLU A 745 44.38 -46.63 29.62
CA GLU A 745 44.20 -47.29 28.34
C GLU A 745 45.28 -46.82 27.34
N THR A 746 45.97 -47.77 26.73
CA THR A 746 46.90 -47.53 25.62
C THR A 746 46.26 -47.84 24.27
N ARG A 747 45.29 -48.77 24.24
CA ARG A 747 44.40 -48.98 23.10
C ARG A 747 42.98 -49.22 23.59
N SER A 748 42.03 -48.55 22.95
CA SER A 748 40.60 -48.70 23.18
C SER A 748 39.82 -48.58 21.87
N SER A 749 38.63 -49.17 21.83
CA SER A 749 37.71 -49.13 20.70
C SER A 749 36.33 -48.64 21.14
N ASN A 750 35.66 -47.85 20.31
CA ASN A 750 34.29 -47.41 20.58
C ASN A 750 33.31 -48.52 20.21
N ARG A 751 32.46 -48.93 21.15
CA ARG A 751 31.38 -49.89 20.93
C ARG A 751 30.04 -49.20 21.20
N THR A 752 29.06 -49.40 20.33
CA THR A 752 27.73 -48.79 20.47
C THR A 752 26.75 -49.80 21.04
N VAL A 753 25.96 -49.38 22.02
CA VAL A 753 24.83 -50.12 22.58
C VAL A 753 23.61 -49.21 22.64
N ASP A 754 22.45 -49.76 22.35
CA ASP A 754 21.19 -49.02 22.44
C ASP A 754 20.72 -48.95 23.90
N LEU A 755 20.41 -47.73 24.36
CA LEU A 755 19.94 -47.45 25.70
C LEU A 755 18.44 -47.16 25.66
N HIS A 756 17.67 -47.89 26.47
CA HIS A 756 16.22 -47.77 26.55
C HIS A 756 15.85 -46.78 27.66
N CYS A 757 15.11 -45.73 27.31
CA CYS A 757 14.67 -44.69 28.23
C CYS A 757 13.31 -45.01 28.85
N LEU A 758 13.04 -44.51 30.06
CA LEU A 758 11.73 -44.66 30.73
C LEU A 758 10.56 -44.01 29.95
N ASN A 759 10.87 -43.10 29.03
CA ASN A 759 9.96 -42.46 28.07
C ASN A 759 9.75 -43.26 26.76
N GLY A 760 10.33 -44.46 26.63
CA GLY A 760 10.14 -45.34 25.46
C GLY A 760 11.10 -45.11 24.30
N ASP A 761 11.82 -43.98 24.29
CA ASP A 761 12.90 -43.72 23.33
C ASP A 761 14.04 -44.74 23.48
N VAL A 762 14.65 -45.10 22.34
CA VAL A 762 15.83 -45.97 22.27
C VAL A 762 16.95 -45.17 21.62
N VAL A 763 18.02 -44.93 22.37
CA VAL A 763 19.11 -44.02 21.97
C VAL A 763 20.41 -44.81 21.80
N PRO A 764 21.01 -44.87 20.60
CA PRO A 764 22.31 -45.49 20.39
C PRO A 764 23.40 -44.70 21.11
N TYR A 765 24.16 -45.38 21.97
CA TYR A 765 25.20 -44.78 22.79
C TYR A 765 26.54 -45.51 22.61
N SER A 766 27.54 -44.80 22.11
CA SER A 766 28.91 -45.31 22.03
C SER A 766 29.66 -45.13 23.35
N TYR A 767 30.14 -46.24 23.90
CA TYR A 767 31.04 -46.28 25.05
C TYR A 767 32.44 -46.77 24.63
N ILE A 768 33.45 -46.40 25.42
CA ILE A 768 34.84 -46.79 25.19
C ILE A 768 35.08 -48.16 25.83
N HIS A 769 35.53 -49.13 25.04
CA HIS A 769 35.96 -50.45 25.47
C HIS A 769 37.49 -50.50 25.49
N VAL A 770 38.08 -50.79 26.66
CA VAL A 770 39.54 -50.86 26.83
C VAL A 770 40.08 -52.20 26.34
N GLU A 771 41.00 -52.18 25.38
CA GLU A 771 41.65 -53.40 24.89
C GLU A 771 42.98 -53.66 25.58
N GLU A 772 43.76 -52.61 25.83
CA GLU A 772 45.08 -52.70 26.44
C GLU A 772 45.34 -51.54 27.41
N CYS A 773 46.08 -51.85 28.47
CA CYS A 773 46.44 -50.94 29.54
C CYS A 773 47.96 -50.81 29.67
N GLY A 774 48.43 -49.59 29.93
CA GLY A 774 49.83 -49.31 30.12
C GLY A 774 50.08 -48.03 30.90
N CYS A 775 51.36 -47.71 31.12
CA CYS A 775 51.77 -46.53 31.85
C CYS A 775 51.92 -45.35 30.90
N GLY A 776 50.89 -44.51 30.81
CA GLY A 776 50.89 -43.31 29.99
C GLY A 776 51.38 -42.07 30.76
N HIS A 777 52.22 -41.25 30.14
CA HIS A 777 52.69 -39.99 30.72
C HIS A 777 51.54 -38.97 30.84
N THR A 778 51.52 -38.21 31.93
CA THR A 778 50.54 -37.17 32.26
C THR A 778 51.23 -35.97 32.93
N ASP A 779 50.69 -34.77 32.74
CA ASP A 779 51.22 -33.54 33.35
C ASP A 779 50.77 -33.39 34.81
N CYS A 780 51.71 -33.06 35.70
CA CYS A 780 51.48 -32.98 37.14
C CYS A 780 51.00 -31.58 37.58
N THR A 781 49.69 -31.27 37.50
CA THR A 781 49.15 -29.95 37.87
C THR A 781 48.74 -29.82 39.35
N ARG A 782 48.95 -28.63 39.95
CA ARG A 782 48.52 -28.31 41.33
C ARG A 782 47.02 -28.03 41.40
N ALA A 783 46.37 -28.48 42.48
CA ALA A 783 44.94 -28.27 42.70
C ALA A 783 44.58 -26.80 42.90
N ALA A 784 43.55 -26.33 42.17
CA ALA A 784 42.95 -25.00 42.34
C ALA A 784 41.58 -25.12 43.03
N ALA A 785 41.38 -24.37 44.12
CA ALA A 785 40.13 -24.37 44.88
C ALA A 785 39.13 -23.33 44.34
N GLN A 786 37.88 -23.75 44.04
CA GLN A 786 36.71 -22.91 43.71
C GLN A 786 35.40 -23.77 43.79
N PRO A 787 34.17 -23.21 43.76
CA PRO A 787 33.64 -22.30 44.79
C PRO A 787 32.16 -22.62 45.17
N VAL A 788 31.57 -21.80 46.06
CA VAL A 788 30.18 -21.91 46.53
C VAL A 788 29.14 -21.64 45.42
N ARG A 789 28.07 -22.43 45.36
CA ARG A 789 26.82 -22.10 44.62
C ARG A 789 25.62 -22.03 45.56
N ARG A 790 24.95 -20.86 45.61
CA ARG A 790 23.64 -20.68 46.28
C ARG A 790 22.56 -21.48 45.56
N ARG A 791 21.67 -22.14 46.32
CA ARG A 791 20.36 -22.60 45.83
C ARG A 791 19.32 -21.51 46.09
N GLN A 792 18.42 -21.29 45.12
CA GLN A 792 17.12 -20.68 45.39
C GLN A 792 16.22 -21.72 46.08
N SER A 793 15.38 -21.27 47.01
CA SER A 793 14.27 -22.05 47.55
C SER A 793 12.98 -21.28 47.32
N SER A 794 12.09 -21.87 46.53
CA SER A 794 10.70 -21.44 46.36
C SER A 794 9.81 -22.06 47.44
N THR A 795 8.94 -21.27 48.06
CA THR A 795 7.71 -21.80 48.67
C THR A 795 6.62 -20.74 48.60
N LEU A 796 5.45 -21.14 48.09
CA LEU A 796 4.17 -20.50 48.42
C LEU A 796 3.66 -21.13 49.73
N VAL A 797 3.45 -20.29 50.74
CA VAL A 797 2.27 -20.26 51.62
C VAL A 797 1.97 -18.78 51.86
#